data_AF-A0A034VK91-F1
#
_entry.id   AF-A0A034VK91-F1
#
_cell.length_a   1.000
_cell.length_b   1.000
_cell.length_c   1.000
_cell.angle_alpha   90.00
_cell.angle_beta   90.00
_cell.angle_gamma   90.00
#
_symmetry.space_group_name_H-M   'P 1'
#
loop_
_entity.id
_entity.type
_entity.pdbx_description
1 polymer ?
#
loop_
_entity_poly.entity_id
_entity_poly.type
_entity_poly.pdbx_seq_one_letter_code
_entity_poly.pdbx_strand_id
1 'polypeptide(L)'
;DEAMDDFFSSLEQLIKAKMHDVWYIIVQFILEYQKRHKCNIIGKDFVSLHLSRVFRNIMLNKDVNFIDLFVMLIADENKESLLNMLSKDLKTDQQRLNLLTLSEMYHVHLEGHNQVESIRIKRLKQYYYMEFIKQDPSIKGQFNLETDNIQHLLKLFYNKKLDVRWLERISRDFNLDYQELLITQVLSILSGQEFKYDVKIDAFGEEELIVLSTVNDIRNLCQSYLHAIKNTDLITTKLLQFINEINIYFYELYLYVIEILSFLDKMPKEMEIWKQMLQFLKHKMVKRRRNRPGPYETDMWLQSQSEMGVMPKIARFRLPFKPIIEQPLKDILDNELSVENCESWFPLMQMHTMLKGSSDVAKIRDYFCMSAVKNSIGEYKAKNESEIWHLQPTNNAFLQSILRLVKHVTNPSKTFMILYFVANYAPDGADQVEASYECYKYAMEHSEFITNENYQDRLMKIKRKYPILKTQHLLYIYGLTEEKLLRLVENPTELIYNLYHHELILKTSKLDINQVAKEIAELHNLDLAAMQLQLLQKWLSFTGRSSTENVLEETLFEEQGTDDVSDANGGNAAENVIRSNYILNSWPQKEAVDFFVAHIFPDDGGVSTSKQLQMYECFSKLNDGSESFKNVLSQKQYITIKCVHELRQLGYNLSLEKFTNCNKVDLLKTIWKQNAQNPHTLEILANICLGFDISHSKIWNGILKRMAMFNMVRELNALLDILSCENKILDIEGLIVAWECVLWQPFKTANQTRSIAQEEVLQKALFRLQGCPIVHKLNLVEFAELCICLDRAHMAAVALALCRDEAKREHIKKLILPRRNEQMRKDILELEDAGLMSVILNFALRELEL
;
A
#
# COMPACT_ATOMS: atom_id res chain seq x y z
N ASP A 1 59.84 -99.98 -19.15
CA ASP A 1 58.66 -99.19 -19.53
C ASP A 1 57.79 -98.87 -18.32
N GLU A 2 57.20 -99.84 -17.62
CA GLU A 2 56.41 -99.57 -16.38
C GLU A 2 57.15 -98.72 -15.32
N ALA A 3 58.42 -99.01 -15.01
CA ALA A 3 59.19 -98.22 -14.05
C ALA A 3 59.51 -96.79 -14.53
N MET A 4 59.59 -96.55 -15.84
CA MET A 4 59.70 -95.20 -16.38
C MET A 4 58.37 -94.47 -16.27
N ASP A 5 57.27 -95.14 -16.58
CA ASP A 5 55.93 -94.56 -16.49
C ASP A 5 55.57 -94.21 -15.04
N ASP A 6 55.91 -95.06 -14.07
CA ASP A 6 55.76 -94.77 -12.64
C ASP A 6 56.63 -93.60 -12.18
N PHE A 7 57.86 -93.49 -12.70
CA PHE A 7 58.77 -92.39 -12.39
C PHE A 7 58.26 -91.06 -12.94
N PHE A 8 57.82 -91.01 -14.20
CA PHE A 8 57.22 -89.81 -14.78
C PHE A 8 55.88 -89.46 -14.15
N SER A 9 55.06 -90.46 -13.79
CA SER A 9 53.84 -90.27 -13.00
C SER A 9 54.13 -89.67 -11.62
N SER A 10 55.21 -90.11 -10.96
CA SER A 10 55.66 -89.53 -9.68
C SER A 10 56.13 -88.08 -9.83
N LEU A 11 56.87 -87.76 -10.89
CA LEU A 11 57.23 -86.38 -11.23
C LEU A 11 55.99 -85.51 -11.49
N GLU A 12 54.98 -86.03 -12.19
CA GLU A 12 53.71 -85.33 -12.38
C GLU A 12 52.94 -85.15 -11.06
N GLN A 13 52.96 -86.14 -10.18
CA GLN A 13 52.34 -86.05 -8.84
C GLN A 13 53.00 -84.96 -7.99
N LEU A 14 54.33 -84.81 -8.05
CA LEU A 14 55.03 -83.72 -7.35
C LEU A 14 54.56 -82.34 -7.82
N ILE A 15 54.29 -82.17 -9.12
CA ILE A 15 53.73 -80.94 -9.67
C ILE A 15 52.29 -80.73 -9.18
N LYS A 16 51.46 -81.78 -9.20
CA LYS A 16 50.07 -81.73 -8.69
C LYS A 16 50.01 -81.42 -7.19
N ALA A 17 50.97 -81.92 -6.42
CA ALA A 17 51.15 -81.68 -4.99
C ALA A 17 51.82 -80.32 -4.67
N LYS A 18 52.15 -79.51 -5.69
CA LYS A 18 52.83 -78.22 -5.57
C LYS A 18 54.24 -78.27 -4.96
N MET A 19 54.88 -79.44 -4.97
CA MET A 19 56.26 -79.64 -4.47
C MET A 19 57.29 -79.30 -5.57
N HIS A 20 57.28 -78.04 -6.02
CA HIS A 20 58.03 -77.61 -7.20
C HIS A 20 59.54 -77.55 -6.99
N ASP A 21 60.01 -77.22 -5.79
CA ASP A 21 61.44 -77.16 -5.48
C ASP A 21 62.06 -78.57 -5.53
N VAL A 22 61.36 -79.54 -4.96
CA VAL A 22 61.75 -80.96 -4.97
C VAL A 22 61.74 -81.50 -6.39
N TRP A 23 60.70 -81.17 -7.18
CA TRP A 23 60.63 -81.53 -8.60
C TRP A 23 61.82 -80.96 -9.39
N TYR A 24 62.13 -79.67 -9.21
CA TYR A 24 63.22 -79.00 -9.93
C TYR A 24 64.58 -79.62 -9.61
N ILE A 25 64.87 -79.87 -8.32
CA ILE A 25 66.12 -80.50 -7.88
C ILE A 25 66.29 -81.88 -8.53
N ILE A 26 65.25 -82.72 -8.52
CA ILE A 26 65.28 -84.05 -9.13
C ILE A 26 65.53 -83.94 -10.64
N VAL A 27 64.85 -83.04 -11.33
CA VAL A 27 65.03 -82.83 -12.78
C VAL A 27 66.44 -82.31 -13.11
N GLN A 28 67.01 -81.42 -12.29
CA GLN A 28 68.39 -80.95 -12.47
C GLN A 28 69.41 -82.08 -12.32
N PHE A 29 69.27 -82.95 -11.32
CA PHE A 29 70.14 -84.13 -11.18
C PHE A 29 70.06 -85.05 -12.41
N ILE A 30 68.87 -85.20 -12.99
CA ILE A 30 68.68 -86.04 -14.19
C ILE A 30 69.28 -85.37 -15.42
N LEU A 31 69.10 -84.06 -15.59
CA LEU A 31 69.73 -83.31 -16.69
C LEU A 31 71.26 -83.33 -16.58
N GLU A 32 71.80 -83.23 -15.37
CA GLU A 32 73.24 -83.35 -15.12
C GLU A 32 73.75 -84.76 -15.43
N TYR A 33 73.00 -85.80 -15.05
CA TYR A 33 73.29 -87.19 -15.40
C TYR A 33 73.23 -87.42 -16.92
N GLN A 34 72.21 -86.89 -17.60
CA GLN A 34 72.07 -86.93 -19.06
C GLN A 34 73.24 -86.23 -19.77
N LYS A 35 73.69 -85.07 -19.28
CA LYS A 35 74.86 -84.36 -19.80
C LYS A 35 76.15 -85.18 -19.63
N ARG A 36 76.35 -85.80 -18.46
CA ARG A 36 77.54 -86.62 -18.15
C ARG A 36 77.59 -87.92 -18.98
N HIS A 37 76.45 -88.56 -19.21
CA HIS A 37 76.36 -89.89 -19.84
C HIS A 37 75.83 -89.89 -21.29
N LYS A 38 75.57 -88.72 -21.88
CA LYS A 38 75.04 -88.54 -23.25
C LYS A 38 73.78 -89.38 -23.54
N CYS A 39 72.91 -89.54 -22.56
CA CYS A 39 71.64 -90.27 -22.70
C CYS A 39 70.46 -89.29 -22.67
N ASN A 40 69.37 -89.62 -23.39
CA ASN A 40 68.16 -88.79 -23.41
C ASN A 40 67.04 -89.46 -22.60
N ILE A 41 67.03 -89.21 -21.29
CA ILE A 41 66.04 -89.74 -20.34
C ILE A 41 64.81 -88.83 -20.29
N ILE A 42 65.02 -87.51 -20.19
CA ILE A 42 63.95 -86.51 -20.19
C ILE A 42 64.15 -85.58 -21.39
N GLY A 43 63.08 -85.38 -22.16
CA GLY A 43 63.07 -84.44 -23.29
C GLY A 43 63.16 -82.98 -22.83
N LYS A 44 63.92 -82.16 -23.58
CA LYS A 44 64.08 -80.73 -23.29
C LYS A 44 62.74 -79.96 -23.33
N ASP A 45 61.83 -80.36 -24.21
CA ASP A 45 60.49 -79.78 -24.32
C ASP A 45 59.61 -80.11 -23.10
N PHE A 46 59.76 -81.32 -22.53
CA PHE A 46 59.07 -81.73 -21.31
C PHE A 46 59.51 -80.86 -20.12
N VAL A 47 60.82 -80.65 -19.96
CA VAL A 47 61.38 -79.79 -18.90
C VAL A 47 60.89 -78.35 -19.05
N SER A 48 60.97 -77.78 -20.26
CA SER A 48 60.55 -76.41 -20.55
C SER A 48 59.06 -76.18 -20.24
N LEU A 49 58.19 -77.14 -20.61
CA LEU A 49 56.74 -77.08 -20.38
C LEU A 49 56.40 -77.13 -18.89
N HIS A 50 57.08 -78.00 -18.13
CA HIS A 50 56.86 -78.13 -16.69
C HIS A 50 57.52 -77.01 -15.88
N LEU A 51 58.66 -76.47 -16.32
CA LEU A 51 59.25 -75.24 -15.77
C LEU A 51 58.28 -74.06 -15.90
N SER A 52 57.60 -73.89 -17.04
CA SER A 52 56.55 -72.87 -17.17
C SER A 52 55.43 -73.03 -16.13
N ARG A 53 55.08 -74.27 -15.72
CA ARG A 53 54.10 -74.51 -14.63
C ARG A 53 54.67 -74.15 -13.26
N VAL A 54 55.94 -74.46 -13.01
CA VAL A 54 56.67 -74.09 -11.78
C VAL A 54 56.75 -72.57 -11.63
N PHE A 55 57.22 -71.86 -12.66
CA PHE A 55 57.29 -70.39 -12.68
C PHE A 55 55.90 -69.78 -12.49
N ARG A 56 54.86 -70.28 -13.17
CA ARG A 56 53.48 -69.78 -12.97
C ARG A 56 53.01 -69.87 -11.53
N ASN A 57 53.32 -70.95 -10.82
CA ASN A 57 52.89 -71.14 -9.44
C ASN A 57 53.72 -70.33 -8.46
N ILE A 58 55.05 -70.30 -8.61
CA ILE A 58 55.93 -69.49 -7.74
C ILE A 58 55.61 -68.00 -7.91
N MET A 59 55.35 -67.54 -9.14
CA MET A 59 54.99 -66.15 -9.43
C MET A 59 53.62 -65.72 -8.87
N LEU A 60 52.76 -66.65 -8.40
CA LEU A 60 51.53 -66.32 -7.66
C LEU A 60 51.82 -65.83 -6.24
N ASN A 61 52.94 -66.24 -5.65
CA ASN A 61 53.29 -65.89 -4.28
C ASN A 61 53.67 -64.40 -4.18
N LYS A 62 53.41 -63.80 -3.02
CA LYS A 62 53.80 -62.42 -2.73
C LYS A 62 55.30 -62.31 -2.43
N ASP A 63 55.87 -63.32 -1.77
CA ASP A 63 57.28 -63.38 -1.39
C ASP A 63 58.03 -64.34 -2.32
N VAL A 64 58.39 -63.84 -3.50
CA VAL A 64 59.11 -64.61 -4.51
C VAL A 64 60.61 -64.48 -4.29
N ASN A 65 61.33 -65.61 -4.18
CA ASN A 65 62.78 -65.58 -4.25
C ASN A 65 63.24 -65.42 -5.71
N PHE A 66 63.44 -64.18 -6.13
CA PHE A 66 63.85 -63.86 -7.50
C PHE A 66 65.24 -64.37 -7.86
N ILE A 67 66.13 -64.59 -6.87
CA ILE A 67 67.48 -65.11 -7.12
C ILE A 67 67.39 -66.56 -7.59
N ASP A 68 66.61 -67.39 -6.90
CA ASP A 68 66.44 -68.79 -7.27
C ASP A 68 65.77 -68.91 -8.64
N LEU A 69 64.69 -68.16 -8.89
CA LEU A 69 64.04 -68.13 -10.20
C LEU A 69 64.96 -67.65 -11.33
N PHE A 70 65.84 -66.69 -11.04
CA PHE A 70 66.81 -66.20 -12.01
C PHE A 70 67.86 -67.27 -12.35
N VAL A 71 68.36 -67.99 -11.34
CA VAL A 71 69.27 -69.13 -11.54
C VAL A 71 68.57 -70.24 -12.34
N MET A 72 67.30 -70.54 -12.03
CA MET A 72 66.49 -71.50 -12.78
C MET A 72 66.30 -71.08 -14.24
N LEU A 73 66.11 -69.79 -14.50
CA LEU A 73 65.92 -69.23 -15.85
C LEU A 73 67.22 -69.28 -16.68
N ILE A 74 68.37 -68.96 -16.08
CA ILE A 74 69.67 -69.00 -16.79
C ILE A 74 70.07 -70.44 -17.12
N ALA A 75 69.71 -71.41 -16.28
CA ALA A 75 70.01 -72.81 -16.49
C ALA A 75 69.23 -73.45 -17.66
N ASP A 76 68.15 -72.82 -18.12
CA ASP A 76 67.34 -73.30 -19.24
C ASP A 76 67.89 -72.85 -20.60
N GLU A 77 67.93 -73.78 -21.57
CA GLU A 77 68.38 -73.50 -22.94
C GLU A 77 67.33 -72.71 -23.74
N ASN A 78 66.04 -72.84 -23.38
CA ASN A 78 64.90 -72.19 -24.06
C ASN A 78 64.36 -70.95 -23.30
N LYS A 79 65.22 -70.28 -22.52
CA LYS A 79 64.88 -69.15 -21.63
C LYS A 79 64.07 -68.00 -22.27
N GLU A 80 64.36 -67.61 -23.51
CA GLU A 80 63.61 -66.55 -24.22
C GLU A 80 62.21 -67.01 -24.62
N SER A 81 62.08 -68.27 -25.05
CA SER A 81 60.79 -68.89 -25.33
C SER A 81 59.96 -69.03 -24.06
N LEU A 82 60.60 -69.38 -22.94
CA LEU A 82 59.95 -69.49 -21.63
C LEU A 82 59.42 -68.14 -21.13
N LEU A 83 60.20 -67.06 -21.23
CA LEU A 83 59.73 -65.70 -20.91
C LEU A 83 58.57 -65.26 -21.82
N ASN A 84 58.64 -65.59 -23.12
CA ASN A 84 57.58 -65.28 -24.10
C ASN A 84 56.30 -66.11 -23.89
N MET A 85 56.41 -67.35 -23.41
CA MET A 85 55.25 -68.16 -23.03
C MET A 85 54.62 -67.63 -21.74
N LEU A 86 55.44 -67.29 -20.74
CA LEU A 86 54.96 -66.71 -19.48
C LEU A 86 54.29 -65.35 -19.70
N SER A 87 54.78 -64.50 -20.61
CA SER A 87 54.12 -63.22 -20.88
C SER A 87 52.71 -63.36 -21.45
N LYS A 88 52.42 -64.44 -22.20
CA LYS A 88 51.10 -64.73 -22.76
C LYS A 88 50.16 -65.45 -21.78
N ASP A 89 50.71 -66.28 -20.88
CA ASP A 89 49.93 -67.18 -20.03
C ASP A 89 49.54 -66.61 -18.65
N LEU A 90 50.19 -65.54 -18.18
CA LEU A 90 49.96 -65.00 -16.84
C LEU A 90 48.70 -64.11 -16.76
N LYS A 91 47.85 -64.41 -15.77
CA LYS A 91 46.50 -63.82 -15.64
C LYS A 91 46.38 -62.72 -14.58
N THR A 92 47.25 -62.72 -13.56
CA THR A 92 47.15 -61.78 -12.44
C THR A 92 48.18 -60.66 -12.52
N ASP A 93 47.83 -59.48 -11.99
CA ASP A 93 48.72 -58.31 -11.97
C ASP A 93 50.00 -58.55 -11.14
N GLN A 94 49.91 -59.33 -10.06
CA GLN A 94 51.07 -59.73 -9.25
C GLN A 94 52.03 -60.63 -10.05
N GLN A 95 51.49 -61.60 -10.79
CA GLN A 95 52.29 -62.45 -11.66
C GLN A 95 53.01 -61.66 -12.75
N ARG A 96 52.32 -60.68 -13.36
CA ARG A 96 52.92 -59.79 -14.36
C ARG A 96 54.05 -58.94 -13.78
N LEU A 97 53.85 -58.39 -12.58
CA LEU A 97 54.89 -57.64 -11.87
C LEU A 97 56.11 -58.53 -11.57
N ASN A 98 55.89 -59.73 -11.04
CA ASN A 98 56.96 -60.66 -10.72
C ASN A 98 57.71 -61.12 -11.99
N LEU A 99 57.00 -61.35 -13.10
CA LEU A 99 57.63 -61.65 -14.41
C LEU A 99 58.48 -60.48 -14.91
N LEU A 100 57.99 -59.24 -14.83
CA LEU A 100 58.73 -58.05 -15.26
C LEU A 100 59.99 -57.84 -14.40
N THR A 101 59.93 -58.11 -13.10
CA THR A 101 61.10 -58.08 -12.20
C THR A 101 62.16 -59.09 -12.62
N LEU A 102 61.75 -60.34 -12.90
CA LEU A 102 62.66 -61.39 -13.37
C LEU A 102 63.24 -61.08 -14.75
N SER A 103 62.41 -60.55 -15.66
CA SER A 103 62.83 -60.15 -17.00
C SER A 103 63.84 -58.99 -16.94
N GLU A 104 63.64 -58.01 -16.06
CA GLU A 104 64.62 -56.94 -15.85
C GLU A 104 65.97 -57.50 -15.37
N MET A 105 65.98 -58.41 -14.38
CA MET A 105 67.21 -59.06 -13.92
C MET A 105 67.93 -59.81 -15.07
N TYR A 106 67.17 -60.48 -15.93
CA TYR A 106 67.70 -61.17 -17.12
C TYR A 106 68.31 -60.21 -18.14
N HIS A 107 67.63 -59.12 -18.49
CA HIS A 107 68.15 -58.16 -19.47
C HIS A 107 69.30 -57.31 -18.92
N VAL A 108 69.37 -57.09 -17.60
CA VAL A 108 70.53 -56.46 -16.94
C VAL A 108 71.77 -57.35 -17.08
N HIS A 109 71.63 -58.66 -16.93
CA HIS A 109 72.71 -59.62 -17.15
C HIS A 109 73.19 -59.65 -18.63
N LEU A 110 72.33 -59.29 -19.59
CA LEU A 110 72.66 -59.26 -21.02
C LEU A 110 73.25 -57.92 -21.52
N GLU A 111 73.48 -56.93 -20.63
CA GLU A 111 74.00 -55.59 -20.96
C GLU A 111 73.17 -54.79 -22.01
N GLY A 112 71.89 -55.15 -22.19
CA GLY A 112 70.99 -54.52 -23.15
C GLY A 112 70.32 -53.25 -22.61
N HIS A 113 71.04 -52.12 -22.54
CA HIS A 113 70.58 -50.89 -21.90
C HIS A 113 69.15 -50.43 -22.29
N ASN A 114 68.82 -50.40 -23.59
CA ASN A 114 67.50 -49.91 -24.06
C ASN A 114 66.34 -50.85 -23.68
N GLN A 115 66.57 -52.16 -23.68
CA GLN A 115 65.56 -53.16 -23.33
C GLN A 115 65.30 -53.15 -21.82
N VAL A 116 66.37 -53.03 -21.02
CA VAL A 116 66.29 -52.91 -19.56
C VAL A 116 65.45 -51.71 -19.14
N GLU A 117 65.69 -50.53 -19.75
CA GLU A 117 64.94 -49.32 -19.41
C GLU A 117 63.46 -49.45 -19.78
N SER A 118 63.15 -50.02 -20.95
CA SER A 118 61.76 -50.27 -21.39
C SER A 118 61.00 -51.22 -20.45
N ILE A 119 61.67 -52.28 -19.97
CA ILE A 119 61.09 -53.28 -19.06
C ILE A 119 60.95 -52.69 -17.66
N ARG A 120 61.92 -51.91 -17.21
CA ARG A 120 61.87 -51.19 -15.93
C ARG A 120 60.72 -50.21 -15.88
N ILE A 121 60.47 -49.45 -16.96
CA ILE A 121 59.31 -48.55 -17.07
C ILE A 121 58.00 -49.34 -16.97
N LYS A 122 57.88 -50.47 -17.69
CA LYS A 122 56.70 -51.35 -17.61
C LYS A 122 56.49 -51.92 -16.20
N ARG A 123 57.57 -52.35 -15.53
CA ARG A 123 57.53 -52.85 -14.14
C ARG A 123 57.04 -51.76 -13.19
N LEU A 124 57.60 -50.56 -13.28
CA LEU A 124 57.22 -49.43 -12.44
C LEU A 124 55.76 -49.03 -12.68
N LYS A 125 55.30 -48.97 -13.94
CA LYS A 125 53.88 -48.74 -14.27
C LYS A 125 52.96 -49.78 -13.60
N GLN A 126 53.31 -51.06 -13.71
CA GLN A 126 52.56 -52.16 -13.09
C GLN A 126 52.53 -52.03 -11.56
N TYR A 127 53.67 -51.71 -10.95
CA TYR A 127 53.78 -51.52 -9.51
C TYR A 127 52.90 -50.37 -9.02
N TYR A 128 53.01 -49.19 -9.64
CA TYR A 128 52.20 -48.03 -9.28
C TYR A 128 50.72 -48.31 -9.48
N TYR A 129 50.30 -48.90 -10.61
CA TYR A 129 48.91 -49.29 -10.86
C TYR A 129 48.35 -50.20 -9.75
N MET A 130 49.14 -51.19 -9.30
CA MET A 130 48.73 -52.06 -8.20
C MET A 130 48.61 -51.33 -6.86
N GLU A 131 49.52 -50.41 -6.54
CA GLU A 131 49.45 -49.61 -5.31
C GLU A 131 48.26 -48.64 -5.32
N PHE A 132 47.98 -48.05 -6.48
CA PHE A 132 46.82 -47.21 -6.70
C PHE A 132 45.51 -48.00 -6.54
N ILE A 133 45.39 -49.21 -7.09
CA ILE A 133 44.21 -50.08 -6.87
C ILE A 133 44.01 -50.42 -5.38
N LYS A 134 45.08 -50.58 -4.60
CA LYS A 134 44.96 -50.81 -3.15
C LYS A 134 44.34 -49.62 -2.43
N GLN A 135 44.64 -48.40 -2.89
CA GLN A 135 44.08 -47.17 -2.33
C GLN A 135 42.65 -46.91 -2.83
N ASP A 136 42.37 -47.27 -4.08
CA ASP A 136 41.03 -47.19 -4.65
C ASP A 136 40.71 -48.36 -5.60
N PRO A 137 39.83 -49.29 -5.19
CA PRO A 137 39.41 -50.41 -6.02
C PRO A 137 38.71 -50.01 -7.32
N SER A 138 38.18 -48.79 -7.44
CA SER A 138 37.33 -48.36 -8.57
C SER A 138 38.07 -48.22 -9.91
N ILE A 139 39.41 -48.15 -9.86
CA ILE A 139 40.27 -47.86 -11.02
C ILE A 139 40.67 -49.12 -11.79
N LYS A 140 40.31 -50.28 -11.25
CA LYS A 140 40.56 -51.58 -11.88
C LYS A 140 39.87 -51.64 -13.26
N GLY A 141 40.69 -51.68 -14.31
CA GLY A 141 40.24 -51.80 -15.71
C GLY A 141 40.10 -50.47 -16.47
N GLN A 142 40.36 -49.32 -15.84
CA GLN A 142 40.31 -47.99 -16.49
C GLN A 142 41.66 -47.55 -17.09
N PHE A 143 42.74 -48.28 -16.81
CA PHE A 143 44.09 -47.97 -17.28
C PHE A 143 44.66 -49.15 -18.07
N ASN A 144 45.07 -48.89 -19.31
CA ASN A 144 45.75 -49.87 -20.13
C ASN A 144 47.27 -49.79 -19.94
N LEU A 145 47.82 -50.83 -19.30
CA LEU A 145 49.24 -50.94 -18.96
C LEU A 145 50.18 -50.93 -20.18
N GLU A 146 49.69 -51.27 -21.37
CA GLU A 146 50.49 -51.35 -22.60
C GLU A 146 50.50 -50.04 -23.39
N THR A 147 49.38 -49.32 -23.44
CA THR A 147 49.21 -48.11 -24.28
C THR A 147 49.30 -46.81 -23.50
N ASP A 148 48.91 -46.82 -22.23
CA ASP A 148 48.67 -45.58 -21.51
C ASP A 148 49.94 -45.07 -20.82
N ASN A 149 50.13 -43.74 -20.87
CA ASN A 149 51.21 -43.08 -20.15
C ASN A 149 50.88 -42.99 -18.64
N ILE A 150 51.88 -42.97 -17.77
CA ILE A 150 51.71 -42.80 -16.31
C ILE A 150 50.91 -41.53 -15.97
N GLN A 151 50.99 -40.50 -16.81
CA GLN A 151 50.17 -39.29 -16.69
C GLN A 151 48.65 -39.55 -16.77
N HIS A 152 48.20 -40.58 -17.52
CA HIS A 152 46.80 -40.99 -17.54
C HIS A 152 46.39 -41.66 -16.23
N LEU A 153 47.28 -42.44 -15.62
CA LEU A 153 47.06 -43.00 -14.28
C LEU A 153 46.95 -41.89 -13.23
N LEU A 154 47.82 -40.89 -13.29
CA LEU A 154 47.77 -39.73 -12.40
C LEU A 154 46.47 -38.92 -12.59
N LYS A 155 45.98 -38.78 -13.84
CA LYS A 155 44.67 -38.18 -14.13
C LYS A 155 43.51 -38.83 -13.41
N LEU A 156 43.54 -40.15 -13.25
CA LEU A 156 42.49 -40.90 -12.54
C LEU A 156 42.53 -40.67 -11.01
N PHE A 157 43.66 -40.21 -10.47
CA PHE A 157 43.86 -40.01 -9.03
C PHE A 157 43.92 -38.55 -8.58
N TYR A 158 43.89 -37.59 -9.49
CA TYR A 158 44.13 -36.21 -9.13
C TYR A 158 43.08 -35.60 -8.18
N ASN A 159 41.89 -36.20 -8.05
CA ASN A 159 40.86 -35.76 -7.09
C ASN A 159 41.04 -36.37 -5.68
N LYS A 160 42.11 -37.14 -5.43
CA LYS A 160 42.39 -37.83 -4.17
C LYS A 160 43.70 -37.35 -3.55
N LYS A 161 43.76 -37.40 -2.21
CA LYS A 161 44.96 -36.99 -1.46
C LYS A 161 46.08 -38.00 -1.65
N LEU A 162 47.11 -37.62 -2.42
CA LEU A 162 48.34 -38.37 -2.59
C LEU A 162 49.45 -37.84 -1.69
N ASP A 163 50.23 -38.69 -1.04
CA ASP A 163 51.34 -38.20 -0.22
C ASP A 163 52.41 -37.51 -1.11
N VAL A 164 52.95 -36.39 -0.63
CA VAL A 164 53.96 -35.58 -1.33
C VAL A 164 55.21 -36.42 -1.64
N ARG A 165 55.58 -37.33 -0.72
CA ARG A 165 56.71 -38.25 -0.91
C ARG A 165 56.48 -39.24 -2.05
N TRP A 166 55.23 -39.63 -2.31
CA TRP A 166 54.88 -40.50 -3.43
C TRP A 166 54.97 -39.77 -4.76
N LEU A 167 54.53 -38.52 -4.83
CA LEU A 167 54.67 -37.68 -6.02
C LEU A 167 56.14 -37.42 -6.36
N GLU A 168 56.99 -37.25 -5.35
CA GLU A 168 58.43 -37.10 -5.53
C GLU A 168 59.08 -38.38 -6.09
N ARG A 169 58.68 -39.55 -5.58
CA ARG A 169 59.16 -40.85 -6.07
C ARG A 169 58.73 -41.11 -7.51
N ILE A 170 57.48 -40.83 -7.85
CA ILE A 170 56.95 -40.96 -9.22
C ILE A 170 57.68 -40.02 -10.19
N SER A 171 57.92 -38.77 -9.77
CA SER A 171 58.68 -37.81 -10.58
C SER A 171 60.09 -38.32 -10.91
N ARG A 172 60.81 -38.87 -9.92
CA ARG A 172 62.14 -39.46 -10.14
C ARG A 172 62.11 -40.73 -11.00
N ASP A 173 61.10 -41.57 -10.81
CA ASP A 173 61.00 -42.87 -11.50
C ASP A 173 60.65 -42.73 -12.99
N PHE A 174 59.97 -41.64 -13.38
CA PHE A 174 59.53 -41.40 -14.77
C PHE A 174 60.11 -40.11 -15.39
N ASN A 175 61.07 -39.44 -14.75
CA ASN A 175 61.65 -38.16 -15.19
C ASN A 175 60.60 -37.08 -15.49
N LEU A 176 59.57 -36.97 -14.65
CA LEU A 176 58.55 -35.93 -14.76
C LEU A 176 58.95 -34.70 -13.96
N ASP A 177 58.55 -33.50 -14.38
CA ASP A 177 58.77 -32.29 -13.58
C ASP A 177 57.95 -32.36 -12.27
N TYR A 178 58.67 -32.48 -11.15
CA TYR A 178 58.09 -32.55 -9.82
C TYR A 178 57.24 -31.31 -9.49
N GLN A 179 57.68 -30.11 -9.90
CA GLN A 179 56.98 -28.87 -9.62
C GLN A 179 55.67 -28.78 -10.42
N GLU A 180 55.71 -29.15 -11.70
CA GLU A 180 54.50 -29.21 -12.51
C GLU A 180 53.49 -30.23 -11.98
N LEU A 181 53.98 -31.38 -11.49
CA LEU A 181 53.16 -32.45 -10.93
C LEU A 181 52.46 -32.03 -9.62
N LEU A 182 53.17 -31.32 -8.74
CA LEU A 182 52.56 -30.71 -7.54
C LEU A 182 51.49 -29.66 -7.90
N ILE A 183 51.76 -28.80 -8.88
CA ILE A 183 50.80 -27.76 -9.30
C ILE A 183 49.55 -28.39 -9.93
N THR A 184 49.73 -29.42 -10.76
CA THR A 184 48.62 -30.14 -11.40
C THR A 184 47.77 -30.86 -10.35
N GLN A 185 48.38 -31.42 -9.31
CA GLN A 185 47.67 -32.00 -8.18
C GLN A 185 46.82 -30.95 -7.44
N VAL A 186 47.40 -29.78 -7.13
CA VAL A 186 46.65 -28.69 -6.47
C VAL A 186 45.47 -28.24 -7.32
N LEU A 187 45.69 -27.98 -8.61
CA LEU A 187 44.62 -27.57 -9.54
C LEU A 187 43.51 -28.61 -9.65
N SER A 188 43.85 -29.88 -9.68
CA SER A 188 42.82 -30.91 -9.78
C SER A 188 42.06 -31.15 -8.48
N ILE A 189 42.72 -31.00 -7.32
CA ILE A 189 42.00 -31.00 -6.04
C ILE A 189 41.00 -29.84 -6.04
N LEU A 190 41.40 -28.66 -6.53
CA LEU A 190 40.55 -27.49 -6.63
C LEU A 190 39.40 -27.68 -7.65
N SER A 191 39.68 -28.24 -8.84
CA SER A 191 38.66 -28.48 -9.87
C SER A 191 37.69 -29.62 -9.50
N GLY A 192 38.16 -30.59 -8.72
CA GLY A 192 37.33 -31.67 -8.17
C GLY A 192 36.44 -31.25 -6.99
N GLN A 193 36.52 -30.00 -6.52
CA GLN A 193 35.63 -29.52 -5.46
C GLN A 193 34.22 -29.28 -6.00
N GLU A 194 33.26 -30.05 -5.49
CA GLU A 194 31.85 -29.80 -5.71
C GLU A 194 31.28 -28.86 -4.65
N PHE A 195 30.39 -27.96 -5.08
CA PHE A 195 29.69 -27.07 -4.17
C PHE A 195 28.55 -27.83 -3.46
N LYS A 196 28.75 -28.17 -2.18
CA LYS A 196 27.78 -28.90 -1.35
C LYS A 196 27.15 -28.00 -0.31
N TYR A 197 25.82 -27.98 -0.27
CA TYR A 197 25.03 -27.15 0.65
C TYR A 197 23.73 -27.83 1.06
N ASP A 198 23.26 -27.48 2.25
CA ASP A 198 21.95 -27.83 2.81
C ASP A 198 21.11 -26.57 3.04
N VAL A 199 19.80 -26.74 3.18
CA VAL A 199 18.85 -25.65 3.49
C VAL A 199 18.15 -25.98 4.80
N LYS A 200 18.24 -25.08 5.78
CA LYS A 200 17.43 -25.14 7.01
C LYS A 200 16.29 -24.13 6.92
N ILE A 201 15.20 -24.41 7.60
CA ILE A 201 14.07 -23.50 7.72
C ILE A 201 14.13 -22.89 9.13
N ASP A 202 14.12 -21.57 9.23
CA ASP A 202 14.12 -20.87 10.51
C ASP A 202 12.75 -20.94 11.20
N ALA A 203 12.65 -20.43 12.43
CA ALA A 203 11.43 -20.45 13.22
C ALA A 203 10.27 -19.63 12.60
N PHE A 204 10.56 -18.77 11.62
CA PHE A 204 9.61 -17.91 10.91
C PHE A 204 9.25 -18.48 9.53
N GLY A 205 9.79 -19.64 9.15
CA GLY A 205 9.51 -20.29 7.86
C GLY A 205 10.44 -19.86 6.72
N GLU A 206 11.50 -19.08 7.00
CA GLU A 206 12.45 -18.63 5.98
C GLU A 206 13.55 -19.67 5.73
N GLU A 207 13.91 -19.86 4.46
CA GLU A 207 14.96 -20.80 4.02
C GLU A 207 16.36 -20.16 4.21
N GLU A 208 17.21 -20.78 5.02
CA GLU A 208 18.61 -20.41 5.28
C GLU A 208 19.59 -21.44 4.69
N LEU A 209 20.58 -20.95 3.96
CA LEU A 209 21.64 -21.72 3.31
C LEU A 209 22.75 -22.11 4.30
N ILE A 210 23.07 -23.40 4.36
CA ILE A 210 24.23 -23.93 5.10
C ILE A 210 25.19 -24.56 4.10
N VAL A 211 26.37 -23.95 3.95
CA VAL A 211 27.42 -24.50 3.11
C VAL A 211 28.21 -25.53 3.89
N LEU A 212 28.27 -26.75 3.35
CA LEU A 212 28.99 -27.87 3.96
C LEU A 212 30.49 -27.84 3.62
N SER A 213 30.84 -27.28 2.47
CA SER A 213 32.23 -27.13 2.03
C SER A 213 32.89 -25.92 2.69
N THR A 214 33.72 -26.13 3.73
CA THR A 214 34.44 -25.01 4.36
C THR A 214 35.80 -24.74 3.70
N VAL A 215 36.23 -23.49 3.73
CA VAL A 215 37.57 -23.06 3.27
C VAL A 215 38.69 -23.84 3.97
N ASN A 216 38.47 -24.23 5.24
CA ASN A 216 39.43 -24.99 6.02
C ASN A 216 39.57 -26.43 5.54
N ASP A 217 38.49 -27.06 5.08
CA ASP A 217 38.53 -28.43 4.53
C ASP A 217 39.35 -28.47 3.25
N ILE A 218 39.13 -27.49 2.35
CA ILE A 218 39.89 -27.36 1.11
C ILE A 218 41.37 -27.04 1.44
N ARG A 219 41.61 -26.19 2.44
CA ARG A 219 42.97 -25.86 2.92
C ARG A 219 43.72 -27.09 3.38
N ASN A 220 43.11 -27.94 4.21
CA ASN A 220 43.74 -29.14 4.75
C ASN A 220 44.13 -30.17 3.66
N LEU A 221 43.45 -30.14 2.51
CA LEU A 221 43.78 -30.98 1.36
C LEU A 221 44.99 -30.44 0.59
N CYS A 222 45.07 -29.13 0.37
CA CYS A 222 46.10 -28.53 -0.49
C CYS A 222 47.39 -28.14 0.24
N GLN A 223 47.34 -27.89 1.56
CA GLN A 223 48.44 -27.28 2.34
C GLN A 223 49.76 -28.06 2.24
N SER A 224 49.72 -29.39 2.28
CA SER A 224 50.94 -30.21 2.18
C SER A 224 51.69 -30.04 0.85
N TYR A 225 50.96 -29.83 -0.25
CA TYR A 225 51.56 -29.62 -1.57
C TYR A 225 52.09 -28.19 -1.71
N LEU A 226 51.34 -27.20 -1.22
CA LEU A 226 51.73 -25.79 -1.31
C LEU A 226 53.08 -25.51 -0.64
N HIS A 227 53.36 -26.13 0.51
CA HIS A 227 54.67 -25.99 1.18
C HIS A 227 55.84 -26.64 0.41
N ALA A 228 55.56 -27.57 -0.51
CA ALA A 228 56.57 -28.24 -1.32
C ALA A 228 56.83 -27.55 -2.68
N ILE A 229 55.99 -26.57 -3.06
CA ILE A 229 56.12 -25.84 -4.33
C ILE A 229 57.12 -24.69 -4.15
N LYS A 230 58.13 -24.67 -5.01
CA LYS A 230 59.16 -23.62 -5.12
C LYS A 230 58.93 -22.69 -6.31
N ASN A 231 58.33 -23.21 -7.40
CA ASN A 231 58.04 -22.42 -8.59
C ASN A 231 56.75 -21.60 -8.40
N THR A 232 56.88 -20.44 -7.78
CA THR A 232 55.75 -19.56 -7.43
C THR A 232 55.14 -18.86 -8.65
N ASP A 233 55.89 -18.65 -9.74
CA ASP A 233 55.38 -18.00 -10.97
C ASP A 233 54.45 -18.92 -11.75
N LEU A 234 54.82 -20.19 -11.90
CA LEU A 234 54.03 -21.16 -12.64
C LEU A 234 52.68 -21.43 -11.96
N ILE A 235 52.67 -21.60 -10.63
CA ILE A 235 51.42 -21.79 -9.88
C ILE A 235 50.53 -20.54 -9.93
N THR A 236 51.11 -19.34 -9.84
CA THR A 236 50.35 -18.09 -9.90
C THR A 236 49.64 -17.96 -11.24
N THR A 237 50.34 -18.20 -12.35
CA THR A 237 49.77 -18.13 -13.70
C THR A 237 48.64 -19.15 -13.89
N LYS A 238 48.86 -20.39 -13.44
CA LYS A 238 47.86 -21.47 -13.51
C LYS A 238 46.65 -21.21 -12.60
N LEU A 239 46.83 -20.63 -11.41
CA LEU A 239 45.72 -20.25 -10.52
C LEU A 239 44.90 -19.08 -11.09
N LEU A 240 45.53 -18.09 -11.71
CA LEU A 240 44.82 -16.98 -12.37
C LEU A 240 43.96 -17.48 -13.55
N GLN A 241 44.45 -18.47 -14.30
CA GLN A 241 43.65 -19.15 -15.33
C GLN A 241 42.48 -19.91 -14.71
N PHE A 242 42.73 -20.67 -13.64
CA PHE A 242 41.71 -21.44 -12.94
C PHE A 242 40.56 -20.59 -12.38
N ILE A 243 40.83 -19.36 -11.90
CA ILE A 243 39.79 -18.43 -11.42
C ILE A 243 38.66 -18.23 -12.46
N ASN A 244 38.99 -18.29 -13.76
CA ASN A 244 38.00 -18.13 -14.81
C ASN A 244 37.07 -19.33 -14.98
N GLU A 245 37.49 -20.51 -14.53
CA GLU A 245 36.78 -21.80 -14.63
C GLU A 245 35.93 -22.09 -13.38
N ILE A 246 36.13 -21.34 -12.30
CA ILE A 246 35.39 -21.52 -11.04
C ILE A 246 33.89 -21.23 -11.28
N ASN A 247 33.04 -22.06 -10.68
CA ASN A 247 31.59 -21.82 -10.63
C ASN A 247 31.28 -20.46 -9.98
N ILE A 248 30.54 -19.61 -10.70
CA ILE A 248 30.22 -18.22 -10.32
C ILE A 248 29.52 -18.05 -8.96
N TYR A 249 28.95 -19.12 -8.37
CA TYR A 249 28.29 -19.09 -7.05
C TYR A 249 29.16 -19.66 -5.90
N PHE A 250 30.33 -20.23 -6.21
CA PHE A 250 31.18 -20.92 -5.23
C PHE A 250 32.16 -19.95 -4.53
N TYR A 251 31.63 -19.07 -3.68
CA TYR A 251 32.40 -18.02 -2.99
C TYR A 251 33.59 -18.55 -2.19
N GLU A 252 33.45 -19.71 -1.54
CA GLU A 252 34.50 -20.33 -0.72
C GLU A 252 35.71 -20.75 -1.56
N LEU A 253 35.49 -21.23 -2.78
CA LEU A 253 36.57 -21.62 -3.68
C LEU A 253 37.34 -20.38 -4.17
N TYR A 254 36.63 -19.30 -4.52
CA TYR A 254 37.28 -18.02 -4.83
C TYR A 254 38.10 -17.47 -3.65
N LEU A 255 37.51 -17.44 -2.45
CA LEU A 255 38.21 -17.00 -1.24
C LEU A 255 39.48 -17.83 -0.99
N TYR A 256 39.40 -19.15 -1.15
CA TYR A 256 40.55 -20.02 -0.94
C TYR A 256 41.66 -19.79 -1.98
N VAL A 257 41.31 -19.61 -3.26
CA VAL A 257 42.32 -19.30 -4.29
C VAL A 257 43.00 -17.95 -4.01
N ILE A 258 42.26 -16.94 -3.56
CA ILE A 258 42.84 -15.66 -3.12
C ILE A 258 43.74 -15.85 -1.90
N GLU A 259 43.37 -16.70 -0.94
CA GLU A 259 44.24 -17.05 0.20
C GLU A 259 45.53 -17.74 -0.23
N ILE A 260 45.50 -18.62 -1.24
CA ILE A 260 46.72 -19.24 -1.79
C ILE A 260 47.61 -18.17 -2.44
N LEU A 261 47.04 -17.27 -3.24
CA LEU A 261 47.80 -16.19 -3.87
C LEU A 261 48.41 -15.23 -2.84
N SER A 262 47.69 -14.97 -1.75
CA SER A 262 48.18 -14.21 -0.61
C SER A 262 49.30 -14.93 0.12
N PHE A 263 49.21 -16.26 0.30
CA PHE A 263 50.28 -17.07 0.91
C PHE A 263 51.57 -17.06 0.07
N LEU A 264 51.46 -16.88 -1.24
CA LEU A 264 52.59 -16.82 -2.17
C LEU A 264 53.16 -15.41 -2.35
N ASP A 265 52.65 -14.40 -1.63
CA ASP A 265 53.02 -12.97 -1.76
C ASP A 265 52.90 -12.41 -3.19
N LYS A 266 52.06 -13.03 -4.05
CA LYS A 266 51.86 -12.66 -5.47
C LYS A 266 50.43 -12.22 -5.78
N MET A 267 49.71 -11.74 -4.78
CA MET A 267 48.32 -11.31 -4.92
C MET A 267 48.21 -9.97 -5.68
N PRO A 268 47.40 -9.89 -6.76
CA PRO A 268 47.07 -8.62 -7.41
C PRO A 268 46.36 -7.65 -6.45
N LYS A 269 46.62 -6.34 -6.59
CA LYS A 269 46.04 -5.30 -5.71
C LYS A 269 44.49 -5.29 -5.74
N GLU A 270 43.90 -5.59 -6.89
CA GLU A 270 42.45 -5.65 -7.09
C GLU A 270 41.80 -6.81 -6.31
N MET A 271 42.51 -7.90 -6.07
CA MET A 271 41.97 -9.09 -5.41
C MET A 271 41.73 -8.88 -3.91
N GLU A 272 42.34 -7.86 -3.29
CA GLU A 272 42.01 -7.49 -1.91
C GLU A 272 40.57 -6.95 -1.83
N ILE A 273 40.15 -6.17 -2.83
CA ILE A 273 38.76 -5.71 -2.94
C ILE A 273 37.83 -6.89 -3.22
N TRP A 274 38.26 -7.84 -4.08
CA TRP A 274 37.48 -9.04 -4.37
C TRP A 274 37.23 -9.87 -3.12
N LYS A 275 38.23 -10.03 -2.26
CA LYS A 275 38.13 -10.71 -0.97
C LYS A 275 37.11 -10.04 -0.06
N GLN A 276 37.14 -8.71 0.05
CA GLN A 276 36.17 -7.95 0.84
C GLN A 276 34.74 -8.08 0.28
N MET A 277 34.58 -8.01 -1.04
CA MET A 277 33.27 -8.20 -1.70
C MET A 277 32.74 -9.63 -1.50
N LEU A 278 33.59 -10.67 -1.62
CA LEU A 278 33.21 -12.05 -1.35
C LEU A 278 32.81 -12.27 0.09
N GLN A 279 33.55 -11.70 1.05
CA GLN A 279 33.19 -11.77 2.46
C GLN A 279 31.85 -11.09 2.71
N PHE A 280 31.62 -9.91 2.15
CA PHE A 280 30.32 -9.23 2.24
C PHE A 280 29.19 -10.09 1.67
N LEU A 281 29.35 -10.59 0.44
CA LEU A 281 28.35 -11.43 -0.23
C LEU A 281 28.10 -12.73 0.55
N LYS A 282 29.15 -13.38 1.08
CA LYS A 282 29.02 -14.60 1.89
C LYS A 282 28.17 -14.38 3.14
N HIS A 283 28.34 -13.25 3.84
CA HIS A 283 27.53 -12.94 5.02
C HIS A 283 26.12 -12.46 4.65
N LYS A 284 25.96 -11.78 3.50
CA LYS A 284 24.67 -11.24 3.05
C LYS A 284 23.77 -12.30 2.43
N MET A 285 24.33 -13.26 1.69
CA MET A 285 23.65 -14.30 0.90
C MET A 285 23.45 -15.61 1.66
N VAL A 286 22.89 -15.51 2.87
CA VAL A 286 22.53 -16.68 3.69
C VAL A 286 21.04 -17.02 3.51
N LYS A 287 20.19 -16.00 3.40
CA LYS A 287 18.75 -16.16 3.18
C LYS A 287 18.44 -16.24 1.69
N ARG A 288 17.29 -16.81 1.37
CA ARG A 288 16.77 -16.84 0.00
C ARG A 288 16.63 -15.42 -0.58
N ARG A 289 17.05 -15.25 -1.84
CA ARG A 289 16.89 -14.01 -2.60
C ARG A 289 15.42 -13.71 -2.83
N ARG A 290 15.08 -12.42 -2.88
CA ARG A 290 13.70 -11.94 -3.12
C ARG A 290 13.27 -12.26 -4.54
N ASN A 291 14.17 -12.06 -5.50
CA ASN A 291 13.89 -12.23 -6.91
C ASN A 291 14.59 -13.43 -7.53
N ARG A 292 14.02 -13.90 -8.65
CA ARG A 292 14.61 -14.97 -9.47
C ARG A 292 15.80 -14.41 -10.26
N PRO A 293 16.74 -15.27 -10.66
CA PRO A 293 17.85 -14.87 -11.51
C PRO A 293 17.38 -14.10 -12.76
N GLY A 294 18.05 -12.99 -13.05
CA GLY A 294 17.74 -12.16 -14.21
C GLY A 294 18.12 -12.82 -15.54
N PRO A 295 17.66 -12.26 -16.67
CA PRO A 295 18.03 -12.76 -18.01
C PRO A 295 19.54 -12.70 -18.22
N TYR A 296 20.19 -11.60 -17.82
CA TYR A 296 21.64 -11.43 -17.94
C TYR A 296 22.44 -12.45 -17.12
N GLU A 297 22.01 -12.70 -15.87
CA GLU A 297 22.59 -13.73 -15.01
C GLU A 297 22.45 -15.14 -15.62
N THR A 298 21.31 -15.39 -16.29
CA THR A 298 21.04 -16.66 -16.99
C THR A 298 21.93 -16.83 -18.21
N ASP A 299 22.09 -15.79 -19.03
CA ASP A 299 22.95 -15.81 -20.22
C ASP A 299 24.41 -16.03 -19.85
N MET A 300 24.90 -15.36 -18.80
CA MET A 300 26.27 -15.54 -18.30
C MET A 300 26.49 -16.95 -17.74
N TRP A 301 25.50 -17.52 -17.06
CA TRP A 301 25.57 -18.91 -16.60
C TRP A 301 25.67 -19.87 -17.79
N LEU A 302 24.83 -19.69 -18.81
CA LEU A 302 24.84 -20.52 -20.03
C LEU A 302 26.17 -20.42 -20.80
N GLN A 303 26.81 -19.25 -20.82
CA GLN A 303 28.13 -19.07 -21.43
C GLN A 303 29.25 -19.74 -20.63
N SER A 304 29.11 -19.82 -19.29
CA SER A 304 30.11 -20.43 -18.41
C SER A 304 30.09 -21.95 -18.41
N GLN A 305 28.98 -22.56 -18.84
CA GLN A 305 28.80 -24.01 -18.88
C GLN A 305 28.95 -24.53 -20.32
N SER A 306 29.64 -25.65 -20.50
CA SER A 306 29.80 -26.29 -21.81
C SER A 306 28.54 -27.03 -22.28
N GLU A 307 27.57 -27.26 -21.39
CA GLU A 307 26.30 -27.93 -21.68
C GLU A 307 25.12 -27.00 -21.40
N MET A 308 24.04 -27.13 -22.18
CA MET A 308 22.75 -26.44 -21.98
C MET A 308 22.10 -26.89 -20.67
N GLY A 309 22.58 -26.35 -19.55
CA GLY A 309 22.15 -26.70 -18.21
C GLY A 309 21.01 -25.84 -17.68
N VAL A 310 20.12 -26.46 -16.91
CA VAL A 310 19.14 -25.74 -16.08
C VAL A 310 19.87 -24.93 -15.02
N MET A 311 19.33 -23.76 -14.68
CA MET A 311 19.88 -22.89 -13.64
C MET A 311 20.06 -23.65 -12.31
N PRO A 312 21.22 -23.56 -11.64
CA PRO A 312 21.48 -24.33 -10.44
C PRO A 312 20.62 -23.79 -9.29
N LYS A 313 20.10 -24.70 -8.45
CA LYS A 313 19.23 -24.35 -7.32
C LYS A 313 19.85 -23.32 -6.37
N ILE A 314 21.19 -23.24 -6.29
CA ILE A 314 21.92 -22.27 -5.48
C ILE A 314 21.70 -20.81 -5.92
N ALA A 315 21.34 -20.56 -7.18
CA ALA A 315 21.04 -19.22 -7.68
C ALA A 315 19.84 -18.58 -6.97
N ARG A 316 19.02 -19.37 -6.27
CA ARG A 316 17.94 -18.89 -5.38
C ARG A 316 18.47 -18.20 -4.12
N PHE A 317 19.72 -18.43 -3.75
CA PHE A 317 20.33 -17.92 -2.51
C PHE A 317 21.50 -16.97 -2.79
N ARG A 318 22.33 -17.27 -3.81
CA ARG A 318 23.55 -16.51 -4.09
C ARG A 318 23.45 -15.71 -5.39
N LEU A 319 24.18 -14.60 -5.43
CA LEU A 319 24.44 -13.83 -6.65
C LEU A 319 25.69 -14.34 -7.38
N PRO A 320 25.78 -14.17 -8.70
CA PRO A 320 26.95 -14.59 -9.46
C PRO A 320 28.11 -13.62 -9.20
N PHE A 321 29.22 -14.11 -8.64
CA PHE A 321 30.33 -13.25 -8.20
C PHE A 321 31.10 -12.62 -9.36
N LYS A 322 31.46 -13.40 -10.38
CA LYS A 322 32.25 -12.92 -11.52
C LYS A 322 31.55 -11.78 -12.28
N PRO A 323 30.25 -11.87 -12.62
CA PRO A 323 29.50 -10.75 -13.18
C PRO A 323 29.50 -9.49 -12.29
N ILE A 324 29.43 -9.62 -10.95
CA ILE A 324 29.45 -8.45 -10.04
C ILE A 324 30.75 -7.64 -10.20
N ILE A 325 31.89 -8.31 -10.44
CA ILE A 325 33.19 -7.66 -10.61
C ILE A 325 33.33 -7.07 -12.02
N GLU A 326 33.03 -7.88 -13.03
CA GLU A 326 33.35 -7.56 -14.42
C GLU A 326 32.38 -6.53 -14.99
N GLN A 327 31.10 -6.62 -14.62
CA GLN A 327 30.01 -5.89 -15.26
C GLN A 327 29.52 -4.71 -14.41
N PRO A 328 28.72 -3.81 -15.00
CA PRO A 328 28.03 -2.78 -14.25
C PRO A 328 27.09 -3.40 -13.21
N LEU A 329 27.15 -2.93 -11.95
CA LEU A 329 26.31 -3.46 -10.88
C LEU A 329 24.81 -3.40 -11.19
N LYS A 330 24.37 -2.42 -12.01
CA LYS A 330 22.97 -2.23 -12.40
C LYS A 330 22.36 -3.49 -13.04
N ASP A 331 23.13 -4.21 -13.86
CA ASP A 331 22.61 -5.33 -14.65
C ASP A 331 22.29 -6.56 -13.77
N ILE A 332 22.73 -6.54 -12.51
CA ILE A 332 22.58 -7.64 -11.54
C ILE A 332 21.75 -7.19 -10.33
N LEU A 333 22.11 -6.05 -9.72
CA LEU A 333 21.49 -5.58 -8.49
C LEU A 333 20.18 -4.83 -8.69
N ASP A 334 19.88 -4.33 -9.90
CA ASP A 334 18.69 -3.47 -10.07
C ASP A 334 17.43 -4.15 -9.58
N ASN A 335 17.21 -5.41 -9.89
CA ASN A 335 16.01 -6.13 -9.46
C ASN A 335 16.09 -6.61 -8.00
N GLU A 336 17.25 -6.67 -7.35
CA GLU A 336 17.38 -7.19 -5.97
C GLU A 336 17.11 -6.15 -4.88
N LEU A 337 17.05 -4.88 -5.28
CA LEU A 337 16.94 -3.76 -4.35
C LEU A 337 15.49 -3.44 -4.01
N SER A 338 15.27 -3.17 -2.73
CA SER A 338 14.02 -2.69 -2.14
C SER A 338 14.34 -1.57 -1.16
N VAL A 339 13.34 -0.77 -0.79
CA VAL A 339 13.53 0.36 0.13
C VAL A 339 14.14 -0.10 1.47
N GLU A 340 13.76 -1.29 1.95
CA GLU A 340 14.23 -1.84 3.23
C GLU A 340 15.68 -2.36 3.18
N ASN A 341 16.13 -2.91 2.05
CA ASN A 341 17.44 -3.54 1.95
C ASN A 341 18.52 -2.65 1.31
N CYS A 342 18.14 -1.56 0.63
CA CYS A 342 19.06 -0.77 -0.20
C CYS A 342 20.27 -0.24 0.58
N GLU A 343 20.07 0.29 1.79
CA GLU A 343 21.16 0.82 2.62
C GLU A 343 22.23 -0.22 2.95
N SER A 344 21.80 -1.48 3.14
CA SER A 344 22.71 -2.56 3.46
C SER A 344 23.62 -2.97 2.29
N TRP A 345 23.31 -2.53 1.07
CA TRP A 345 24.10 -2.77 -0.14
C TRP A 345 25.12 -1.66 -0.44
N PHE A 346 25.08 -0.53 0.29
CA PHE A 346 26.03 0.57 0.10
C PHE A 346 27.51 0.17 0.22
N PRO A 347 27.93 -0.73 1.14
CA PRO A 347 29.31 -1.20 1.19
C PRO A 347 29.75 -1.86 -0.12
N LEU A 348 28.87 -2.64 -0.77
CA LEU A 348 29.18 -3.28 -2.05
C LEU A 348 29.35 -2.26 -3.18
N MET A 349 28.48 -1.26 -3.23
CA MET A 349 28.58 -0.17 -4.22
C MET A 349 29.90 0.60 -4.07
N GLN A 350 30.30 0.87 -2.82
CA GLN A 350 31.58 1.51 -2.52
C GLN A 350 32.77 0.64 -2.96
N MET A 351 32.78 -0.65 -2.61
CA MET A 351 33.85 -1.56 -3.03
C MET A 351 33.95 -1.69 -4.57
N HIS A 352 32.82 -1.78 -5.27
CA HIS A 352 32.80 -1.84 -6.74
C HIS A 352 33.32 -0.56 -7.40
N THR A 353 32.94 0.61 -6.87
CA THR A 353 33.45 1.89 -7.38
C THR A 353 34.96 2.02 -7.23
N MET A 354 35.50 1.57 -6.08
CA MET A 354 36.95 1.51 -5.83
C MET A 354 37.64 0.60 -6.85
N LEU A 355 37.04 -0.57 -7.14
CA LEU A 355 37.58 -1.51 -8.13
C LEU A 355 37.63 -0.91 -9.55
N LYS A 356 36.59 -0.18 -9.97
CA LYS A 356 36.53 0.45 -11.30
C LYS A 356 37.32 1.77 -11.39
N GLY A 357 37.97 2.20 -10.30
CA GLY A 357 38.74 3.46 -10.27
C GLY A 357 37.89 4.72 -10.44
N SER A 358 36.58 4.64 -10.20
CA SER A 358 35.65 5.78 -10.35
C SER A 358 35.45 6.47 -9.01
N SER A 359 35.44 7.81 -9.01
CA SER A 359 35.19 8.64 -7.82
C SER A 359 33.69 8.89 -7.54
N ASP A 360 32.80 8.47 -8.43
CA ASP A 360 31.38 8.85 -8.43
C ASP A 360 30.47 7.90 -7.61
N VAL A 361 30.88 7.53 -6.39
CA VAL A 361 30.08 6.66 -5.48
C VAL A 361 28.68 7.23 -5.25
N ALA A 362 28.59 8.55 -5.13
CA ALA A 362 27.35 9.29 -4.95
C ALA A 362 26.35 9.08 -6.09
N LYS A 363 26.81 9.09 -7.35
CA LYS A 363 25.92 8.93 -8.52
C LYS A 363 25.33 7.52 -8.60
N ILE A 364 26.13 6.52 -8.26
CA ILE A 364 25.73 5.10 -8.23
C ILE A 364 24.73 4.86 -7.10
N ARG A 365 24.99 5.40 -5.91
CA ARG A 365 24.06 5.35 -4.77
C ARG A 365 22.71 5.99 -5.13
N ASP A 366 22.73 7.19 -5.71
CA ASP A 366 21.51 7.90 -6.09
C ASP A 366 20.68 7.10 -7.12
N TYR A 367 21.34 6.40 -8.04
CA TYR A 367 20.68 5.53 -9.02
C TYR A 367 20.00 4.33 -8.36
N PHE A 368 20.72 3.64 -7.47
CA PHE A 368 20.19 2.46 -6.79
C PHE A 368 19.09 2.79 -5.78
N CYS A 369 19.14 3.94 -5.10
CA CYS A 369 18.01 4.41 -4.29
C CYS A 369 16.74 4.58 -5.14
N MET A 370 16.86 5.14 -6.36
CA MET A 370 15.73 5.25 -7.28
C MET A 370 15.23 3.88 -7.75
N SER A 371 16.14 2.95 -8.06
CA SER A 371 15.83 1.58 -8.47
C SER A 371 15.06 0.82 -7.35
N ALA A 372 15.54 0.92 -6.11
CA ALA A 372 14.92 0.32 -4.93
C ALA A 372 13.47 0.79 -4.70
N VAL A 373 13.21 2.09 -4.89
CA VAL A 373 11.86 2.67 -4.78
C VAL A 373 10.96 2.16 -5.90
N LYS A 374 11.46 2.12 -7.15
CA LYS A 374 10.69 1.62 -8.30
C LYS A 374 10.26 0.16 -8.11
N ASN A 375 11.16 -0.69 -7.68
CA ASN A 375 10.85 -2.12 -7.46
C ASN A 375 9.82 -2.30 -6.35
N SER A 376 10.00 -1.60 -5.22
CA SER A 376 9.10 -1.74 -4.07
C SER A 376 7.67 -1.28 -4.41
N ILE A 377 7.55 -0.22 -5.20
CA ILE A 377 6.25 0.25 -5.73
C ILE A 377 5.68 -0.75 -6.76
N GLY A 378 6.50 -1.31 -7.63
CA GLY A 378 6.09 -2.32 -8.61
C GLY A 378 5.51 -3.57 -7.94
N GLU A 379 6.17 -4.07 -6.89
CA GLU A 379 5.68 -5.20 -6.09
C GLU A 379 4.37 -4.88 -5.36
N TYR A 380 4.23 -3.65 -4.87
CA TYR A 380 2.99 -3.21 -4.23
C TYR A 380 1.82 -3.19 -5.22
N LYS A 381 2.04 -2.65 -6.43
CA LYS A 381 1.02 -2.63 -7.50
C LYS A 381 0.60 -4.03 -7.94
N ALA A 382 1.51 -4.99 -7.94
CA ALA A 382 1.19 -6.38 -8.27
C ALA A 382 0.28 -7.06 -7.22
N LYS A 383 0.18 -6.51 -6.00
CA LYS A 383 -0.63 -7.07 -4.90
C LYS A 383 -2.02 -6.42 -4.77
N ASN A 384 -2.20 -5.20 -5.28
CA ASN A 384 -3.44 -4.45 -5.12
C ASN A 384 -4.20 -4.36 -6.44
N GLU A 385 -5.34 -5.06 -6.51
CA GLU A 385 -6.22 -5.06 -7.70
C GLU A 385 -7.39 -4.06 -7.62
N SER A 386 -7.64 -3.42 -6.47
CA SER A 386 -8.80 -2.54 -6.29
C SER A 386 -8.43 -1.07 -6.12
N GLU A 387 -8.90 -0.24 -7.06
CA GLU A 387 -8.87 1.23 -6.99
C GLU A 387 -9.99 1.73 -6.06
N ILE A 388 -9.78 1.62 -4.74
CA ILE A 388 -10.69 2.18 -3.73
C ILE A 388 -10.01 3.41 -3.11
N TRP A 389 -10.74 4.53 -3.03
CA TRP A 389 -10.24 5.74 -2.37
C TRP A 389 -10.20 5.56 -0.85
N HIS A 390 -9.00 5.43 -0.28
CA HIS A 390 -8.85 5.21 1.16
C HIS A 390 -8.79 6.53 1.94
N LEU A 391 -9.64 6.68 2.96
CA LEU A 391 -9.66 7.87 3.82
C LEU A 391 -8.50 7.91 4.83
N GLN A 392 -7.97 6.76 5.22
CA GLN A 392 -6.87 6.64 6.18
C GLN A 392 -5.62 6.09 5.49
N PRO A 393 -4.41 6.52 5.92
CA PRO A 393 -3.17 6.03 5.35
C PRO A 393 -2.99 4.56 5.68
N THR A 394 -2.87 3.73 4.65
CA THR A 394 -2.68 2.27 4.79
C THR A 394 -1.22 1.90 4.98
N ASN A 395 -0.29 2.70 4.43
CA ASN A 395 1.13 2.34 4.34
C ASN A 395 2.08 3.48 4.72
N ASN A 396 1.77 4.19 5.81
CA ASN A 396 2.63 5.27 6.31
C ASN A 396 4.07 4.79 6.59
N ALA A 397 4.25 3.56 7.10
CA ALA A 397 5.58 2.99 7.36
C ALA A 397 6.44 2.87 6.08
N PHE A 398 5.83 2.57 4.93
CA PHE A 398 6.52 2.47 3.65
C PHE A 398 6.97 3.85 3.16
N LEU A 399 6.10 4.86 3.23
CA LEU A 399 6.45 6.24 2.89
C LEU A 399 7.59 6.77 3.78
N GLN A 400 7.54 6.52 5.09
CA GLN A 400 8.61 6.90 6.02
C GLN A 400 9.94 6.24 5.68
N SER A 401 9.92 4.98 5.24
CA SER A 401 11.13 4.27 4.81
C SER A 401 11.73 4.89 3.54
N ILE A 402 10.89 5.30 2.59
CA ILE A 402 11.33 6.04 1.39
C ILE A 402 11.94 7.38 1.79
N LEU A 403 11.29 8.14 2.67
CA LEU A 403 11.80 9.44 3.14
C LEU A 403 13.16 9.30 3.85
N ARG A 404 13.42 8.19 4.56
CA ARG A 404 14.74 7.88 5.13
C ARG A 404 15.77 7.59 4.02
N LEU A 405 15.43 6.74 3.05
CA LEU A 405 16.32 6.39 1.94
C LEU A 405 16.73 7.62 1.10
N VAL A 406 15.78 8.54 0.89
CA VAL A 406 15.98 9.78 0.15
C VAL A 406 17.01 10.70 0.81
N LYS A 407 17.17 10.67 2.14
CA LYS A 407 18.21 11.46 2.85
C LYS A 407 19.63 11.06 2.45
N HIS A 408 19.82 9.85 1.94
CA HIS A 408 21.11 9.38 1.43
C HIS A 408 21.38 9.80 -0.02
N VAL A 409 20.41 10.41 -0.72
CA VAL A 409 20.55 10.87 -2.10
C VAL A 409 21.20 12.26 -2.11
N THR A 410 22.30 12.40 -2.84
CA THR A 410 23.07 13.65 -2.90
C THR A 410 22.53 14.65 -3.90
N ASN A 411 21.91 14.18 -4.98
CA ASN A 411 21.40 15.05 -6.03
C ASN A 411 19.94 15.47 -5.75
N PRO A 412 19.65 16.77 -5.54
CA PRO A 412 18.31 17.23 -5.20
C PRO A 412 17.29 16.99 -6.33
N SER A 413 17.71 17.02 -7.59
CA SER A 413 16.83 16.70 -8.72
C SER A 413 16.44 15.22 -8.74
N LYS A 414 17.34 14.31 -8.33
CA LYS A 414 17.03 12.88 -8.24
C LYS A 414 16.12 12.59 -7.04
N THR A 415 16.36 13.27 -5.91
CA THR A 415 15.46 13.23 -4.76
C THR A 415 14.04 13.63 -5.14
N PHE A 416 13.88 14.77 -5.82
CA PHE A 416 12.59 15.20 -6.33
C PHE A 416 11.94 14.16 -7.24
N MET A 417 12.72 13.53 -8.13
CA MET A 417 12.20 12.49 -9.02
C MET A 417 11.74 11.23 -8.31
N ILE A 418 12.42 10.82 -7.24
CA ILE A 418 11.99 9.71 -6.39
C ILE A 418 10.64 10.06 -5.75
N LEU A 419 10.53 11.23 -5.13
CA LEU A 419 9.29 11.68 -4.48
C LEU A 419 8.14 11.85 -5.48
N TYR A 420 8.42 12.41 -6.66
CA TYR A 420 7.44 12.55 -7.74
C TYR A 420 6.98 11.18 -8.26
N PHE A 421 7.87 10.21 -8.35
CA PHE A 421 7.51 8.84 -8.72
C PHE A 421 6.61 8.21 -7.65
N VAL A 422 6.93 8.39 -6.36
CA VAL A 422 6.10 7.86 -5.25
C VAL A 422 4.71 8.51 -5.26
N ALA A 423 4.62 9.83 -5.40
CA ALA A 423 3.35 10.56 -5.44
C ALA A 423 2.41 10.11 -6.58
N ASN A 424 2.95 9.67 -7.72
CA ASN A 424 2.14 9.22 -8.84
C ASN A 424 1.73 7.74 -8.77
N TYR A 425 2.42 6.93 -7.97
CA TYR A 425 2.20 5.49 -7.90
C TYR A 425 1.73 5.02 -6.52
N ALA A 426 1.59 5.94 -5.55
CA ALA A 426 0.98 5.70 -4.26
C ALA A 426 -0.53 5.36 -4.42
N PRO A 427 -1.11 4.57 -3.48
CA PRO A 427 -2.52 4.23 -3.48
C PRO A 427 -3.42 5.46 -3.39
N ASP A 428 -4.50 5.47 -4.17
CA ASP A 428 -5.46 6.58 -4.18
C ASP A 428 -6.08 6.81 -2.79
N GLY A 429 -6.26 8.10 -2.46
CA GLY A 429 -6.70 8.52 -1.13
C GLY A 429 -5.57 9.11 -0.28
N ALA A 430 -5.60 8.81 1.02
CA ALA A 430 -4.74 9.44 2.02
C ALA A 430 -3.23 9.24 1.74
N ASP A 431 -2.83 8.04 1.32
CA ASP A 431 -1.41 7.74 1.05
C ASP A 431 -0.87 8.55 -0.16
N GLN A 432 -1.67 8.68 -1.22
CA GLN A 432 -1.31 9.50 -2.39
C GLN A 432 -1.26 11.01 -2.06
N VAL A 433 -2.18 11.50 -1.22
CA VAL A 433 -2.17 12.89 -0.76
C VAL A 433 -0.93 13.18 0.09
N GLU A 434 -0.59 12.30 1.02
CA GLU A 434 0.59 12.45 1.88
C GLU A 434 1.90 12.40 1.07
N ALA A 435 2.02 11.42 0.16
CA ALA A 435 3.17 11.33 -0.74
C ALA A 435 3.28 12.57 -1.66
N SER A 436 2.15 13.09 -2.13
CA SER A 436 2.10 14.31 -2.94
C SER A 436 2.46 15.56 -2.13
N TYR A 437 2.07 15.62 -0.85
CA TYR A 437 2.43 16.70 0.08
C TYR A 437 3.94 16.76 0.31
N GLU A 438 4.57 15.64 0.64
CA GLU A 438 6.02 15.58 0.85
C GLU A 438 6.80 15.94 -0.43
N CYS A 439 6.30 15.50 -1.60
CA CYS A 439 6.86 15.90 -2.88
C CYS A 439 6.68 17.41 -3.16
N TYR A 440 5.51 17.97 -2.85
CA TYR A 440 5.21 19.39 -3.01
C TYR A 440 6.08 20.25 -2.09
N LYS A 441 6.17 19.89 -0.81
CA LYS A 441 7.00 20.56 0.19
C LYS A 441 8.47 20.59 -0.25
N TYR A 442 9.01 19.44 -0.66
CA TYR A 442 10.38 19.38 -1.15
C TYR A 442 10.60 20.26 -2.40
N ALA A 443 9.63 20.27 -3.32
CA ALA A 443 9.67 21.07 -4.53
C ALA A 443 9.59 22.59 -4.26
N MET A 444 8.90 23.01 -3.20
CA MET A 444 8.84 24.41 -2.77
C MET A 444 10.14 24.85 -2.09
N GLU A 445 10.74 24.02 -1.24
CA GLU A 445 11.98 24.33 -0.53
C GLU A 445 13.22 24.35 -1.45
N HIS A 446 13.23 23.54 -2.52
CA HIS A 446 14.41 23.34 -3.38
C HIS A 446 14.21 23.80 -4.83
N SER A 447 13.24 24.69 -5.09
CA SER A 447 12.90 25.12 -6.46
C SER A 447 14.06 25.74 -7.23
N GLU A 448 15.00 26.39 -6.54
CA GLU A 448 16.17 27.05 -7.15
C GLU A 448 17.25 26.06 -7.61
N PHE A 449 17.31 24.86 -7.00
CA PHE A 449 18.34 23.85 -7.26
C PHE A 449 17.93 22.82 -8.34
N ILE A 450 16.69 22.88 -8.81
CA ILE A 450 16.13 22.00 -9.85
C ILE A 450 16.12 22.76 -11.19
N THR A 451 17.29 22.87 -11.80
CA THR A 451 17.52 23.73 -12.98
C THR A 451 17.29 23.04 -14.33
N ASN A 452 17.18 21.71 -14.39
CA ASN A 452 16.95 21.02 -15.67
C ASN A 452 15.51 21.20 -16.17
N GLU A 453 15.35 21.56 -17.45
CA GLU A 453 14.03 21.78 -18.10
C GLU A 453 13.06 20.60 -17.94
N ASN A 454 13.54 19.36 -18.05
CA ASN A 454 12.73 18.13 -17.87
C ASN A 454 12.13 17.98 -16.46
N TYR A 455 12.74 18.60 -15.45
CA TYR A 455 12.24 18.57 -14.07
C TYR A 455 11.35 19.78 -13.76
N GLN A 456 11.50 20.90 -14.47
CA GLN A 456 10.64 22.07 -14.28
C GLN A 456 9.19 21.83 -14.71
N ASP A 457 8.95 21.15 -15.83
CA ASP A 457 7.59 20.76 -16.24
C ASP A 457 6.92 19.87 -15.17
N ARG A 458 7.67 18.90 -14.62
CA ARG A 458 7.19 18.02 -13.54
C ARG A 458 6.95 18.79 -12.23
N LEU A 459 7.75 19.82 -11.96
CA LEU A 459 7.61 20.70 -10.81
C LEU A 459 6.34 21.56 -10.93
N MET A 460 6.01 22.06 -12.13
CA MET A 460 4.73 22.72 -12.37
C MET A 460 3.55 21.76 -12.22
N LYS A 461 3.69 20.52 -12.71
CA LYS A 461 2.66 19.48 -12.57
C LYS A 461 2.36 19.15 -11.11
N ILE A 462 3.36 18.96 -10.25
CA ILE A 462 3.10 18.66 -8.83
C ILE A 462 2.49 19.86 -8.09
N LYS A 463 2.92 21.09 -8.42
CA LYS A 463 2.34 22.32 -7.84
C LYS A 463 0.85 22.46 -8.13
N ARG A 464 0.39 22.01 -9.30
CA ARG A 464 -1.04 21.95 -9.65
C ARG A 464 -1.74 20.73 -9.07
N LYS A 465 -1.09 19.56 -9.14
CA LYS A 465 -1.70 18.27 -8.79
C LYS A 465 -1.95 18.10 -7.29
N TYR A 466 -1.03 18.53 -6.43
CA TYR A 466 -1.20 18.36 -4.97
C TYR A 466 -2.45 19.07 -4.43
N PRO A 467 -2.70 20.37 -4.72
CA PRO A 467 -3.93 21.05 -4.31
C PRO A 467 -5.20 20.35 -4.80
N ILE A 468 -5.21 19.87 -6.04
CA ILE A 468 -6.36 19.14 -6.63
C ILE A 468 -6.62 17.85 -5.84
N LEU A 469 -5.59 17.02 -5.63
CA LEU A 469 -5.73 15.76 -4.88
C LEU A 469 -6.17 15.98 -3.43
N LYS A 470 -5.61 16.99 -2.76
CA LYS A 470 -5.99 17.32 -1.38
C LYS A 470 -7.43 17.84 -1.32
N THR A 471 -7.87 18.65 -2.29
CA THR A 471 -9.26 19.10 -2.41
C THR A 471 -10.21 17.91 -2.59
N GLN A 472 -9.87 16.98 -3.49
CA GLN A 472 -10.64 15.74 -3.68
C GLN A 472 -10.75 14.95 -2.37
N HIS A 473 -9.63 14.79 -1.65
CA HIS A 473 -9.62 14.09 -0.38
C HIS A 473 -10.46 14.75 0.71
N LEU A 474 -10.45 16.10 0.78
CA LEU A 474 -11.32 16.86 1.68
C LEU A 474 -12.80 16.58 1.39
N LEU A 475 -13.21 16.62 0.12
CA LEU A 475 -14.59 16.30 -0.25
C LEU A 475 -15.01 14.89 0.24
N TYR A 476 -14.13 13.90 0.12
CA TYR A 476 -14.36 12.56 0.66
C TYR A 476 -14.43 12.51 2.19
N ILE A 477 -13.58 13.24 2.92
CA ILE A 477 -13.62 13.31 4.41
C ILE A 477 -14.96 13.88 4.89
N TYR A 478 -15.42 14.95 4.24
CA TYR A 478 -16.68 15.61 4.57
C TYR A 478 -17.90 14.92 3.92
N GLY A 479 -17.74 13.78 3.23
CA GLY A 479 -18.85 13.04 2.62
C GLY A 479 -19.55 13.77 1.46
N LEU A 480 -18.89 14.79 0.88
CA LEU A 480 -19.36 15.57 -0.28
C LEU A 480 -18.94 14.87 -1.59
N THR A 481 -19.33 13.60 -1.74
CA THR A 481 -18.88 12.72 -2.85
C THR A 481 -19.75 12.81 -4.10
N GLU A 482 -20.48 13.91 -4.28
CA GLU A 482 -21.32 14.11 -5.45
C GLU A 482 -20.47 14.28 -6.71
N GLU A 483 -20.84 13.59 -7.80
CA GLU A 483 -20.06 13.60 -9.05
C GLU A 483 -19.89 15.01 -9.61
N LYS A 484 -20.88 15.89 -9.41
CA LYS A 484 -20.82 17.30 -9.81
C LYS A 484 -19.70 18.06 -9.09
N LEU A 485 -19.54 17.85 -7.79
CA LEU A 485 -18.47 18.49 -7.00
C LEU A 485 -17.10 17.90 -7.34
N LEU A 486 -17.02 16.58 -7.53
CA LEU A 486 -15.77 15.90 -7.89
C LEU A 486 -15.22 16.34 -9.26
N ARG A 487 -16.09 16.70 -10.21
CA ARG A 487 -15.67 17.28 -11.52
C ARG A 487 -15.10 18.70 -11.40
N LEU A 488 -15.47 19.44 -10.35
CA LEU A 488 -15.05 20.82 -10.14
C LEU A 488 -13.76 20.95 -9.33
N VAL A 489 -13.13 19.85 -8.92
CA VAL A 489 -11.87 19.86 -8.14
C VAL A 489 -10.74 20.58 -8.89
N GLU A 490 -10.75 20.56 -10.23
CA GLU A 490 -9.79 21.30 -11.07
C GLU A 490 -10.06 22.83 -11.09
N ASN A 491 -11.30 23.25 -10.80
CA ASN A 491 -11.77 24.64 -10.78
C ASN A 491 -12.17 25.05 -9.34
N PRO A 492 -11.22 25.40 -8.46
CA PRO A 492 -11.48 25.61 -7.04
C PRO A 492 -12.43 26.79 -6.75
N THR A 493 -12.45 27.82 -7.61
CA THR A 493 -13.40 28.94 -7.51
C THR A 493 -14.84 28.46 -7.70
N GLU A 494 -15.11 27.76 -8.80
CA GLU A 494 -16.41 27.21 -9.15
C GLU A 494 -16.87 26.14 -8.15
N LEU A 495 -15.92 25.35 -7.61
CA LEU A 495 -16.19 24.40 -6.53
C LEU A 495 -16.70 25.12 -5.28
N ILE A 496 -16.01 26.17 -4.82
CA ILE A 496 -16.44 26.95 -3.65
C ILE A 496 -17.82 27.56 -3.90
N TYR A 497 -18.08 28.10 -5.09
CA TYR A 497 -19.40 28.60 -5.47
C TYR A 497 -20.49 27.53 -5.34
N ASN A 498 -20.25 26.31 -5.85
CA ASN A 498 -21.22 25.22 -5.77
C ASN A 498 -21.40 24.69 -4.33
N LEU A 499 -20.34 24.66 -3.53
CA LEU A 499 -20.43 24.31 -2.10
C LEU A 499 -21.40 25.25 -1.36
N TYR A 500 -21.35 26.55 -1.63
CA TYR A 500 -22.27 27.53 -1.04
C TYR A 500 -23.70 27.49 -1.59
N HIS A 501 -23.94 26.84 -2.72
CA HIS A 501 -25.29 26.60 -3.26
C HIS A 501 -25.86 25.23 -2.84
N HIS A 502 -25.07 24.41 -2.16
CA HIS A 502 -25.42 23.04 -1.79
C HIS A 502 -26.66 22.97 -0.88
N GLU A 503 -27.51 21.94 -1.08
CA GLU A 503 -28.76 21.77 -0.32
C GLU A 503 -28.56 21.54 1.19
N LEU A 504 -27.35 21.15 1.60
CA LEU A 504 -27.00 20.89 3.00
C LEU A 504 -27.11 22.14 3.88
N ILE A 505 -26.94 23.33 3.29
CA ILE A 505 -27.14 24.62 3.96
C ILE A 505 -28.61 24.84 4.29
N LEU A 506 -29.52 24.40 3.40
CA LEU A 506 -30.96 24.55 3.59
C LEU A 506 -31.51 23.57 4.62
N LYS A 507 -30.92 22.37 4.72
CA LYS A 507 -31.40 21.26 5.55
C LYS A 507 -30.88 21.30 7.01
N THR A 508 -30.21 22.37 7.43
CA THR A 508 -29.61 22.52 8.78
C THR A 508 -28.72 21.32 9.14
N SER A 509 -27.83 20.94 8.23
CA SER A 509 -26.90 19.83 8.46
C SER A 509 -25.83 20.20 9.50
N LYS A 510 -25.28 19.20 10.21
CA LYS A 510 -24.15 19.41 11.15
C LYS A 510 -22.82 19.71 10.46
N LEU A 511 -22.77 19.71 9.13
CA LEU A 511 -21.54 19.82 8.37
C LEU A 511 -21.21 21.28 8.09
N ASP A 512 -20.00 21.71 8.46
CA ASP A 512 -19.56 23.08 8.27
C ASP A 512 -18.91 23.28 6.88
N ILE A 513 -19.71 23.77 5.94
CA ILE A 513 -19.25 24.12 4.59
C ILE A 513 -18.29 25.32 4.60
N ASN A 514 -18.36 26.22 5.59
CA ASN A 514 -17.42 27.34 5.67
C ASN A 514 -16.01 26.83 5.97
N GLN A 515 -15.90 25.82 6.84
CA GLN A 515 -14.62 25.17 7.12
C GLN A 515 -14.04 24.51 5.87
N VAL A 516 -14.85 23.74 5.13
CA VAL A 516 -14.41 23.11 3.87
C VAL A 516 -13.97 24.15 2.85
N ALA A 517 -14.78 25.20 2.63
CA ALA A 517 -14.47 26.28 1.70
C ALA A 517 -13.19 27.05 2.10
N LYS A 518 -12.96 27.25 3.40
CA LYS A 518 -11.74 27.87 3.93
C LYS A 518 -10.50 27.02 3.69
N GLU A 519 -10.55 25.73 3.99
CA GLU A 519 -9.44 24.82 3.74
C GLU A 519 -9.08 24.74 2.24
N ILE A 520 -10.09 24.75 1.35
CA ILE A 520 -9.89 24.79 -0.11
C ILE A 520 -9.31 26.14 -0.55
N ALA A 521 -9.83 27.25 -0.02
CA ALA A 521 -9.34 28.58 -0.36
C ALA A 521 -7.87 28.79 0.05
N GLU A 522 -7.49 28.36 1.25
CA GLU A 522 -6.10 28.40 1.73
C GLU A 522 -5.17 27.54 0.88
N LEU A 523 -5.62 26.35 0.46
CA LEU A 523 -4.84 25.42 -0.36
C LEU A 523 -4.54 25.97 -1.77
N HIS A 524 -5.48 26.75 -2.34
CA HIS A 524 -5.36 27.33 -3.69
C HIS A 524 -4.98 28.82 -3.68
N ASN A 525 -4.68 29.42 -2.53
CA ASN A 525 -4.41 30.85 -2.35
C ASN A 525 -5.52 31.78 -2.88
N LEU A 526 -6.78 31.46 -2.57
CA LEU A 526 -7.96 32.21 -2.97
C LEU A 526 -8.46 33.11 -1.84
N ASP A 527 -9.02 34.28 -2.18
CA ASP A 527 -9.67 35.17 -1.21
C ASP A 527 -11.12 34.75 -0.98
N LEU A 528 -11.35 33.99 0.11
CA LEU A 528 -12.67 33.54 0.50
C LEU A 528 -13.63 34.70 0.83
N ALA A 529 -13.12 35.77 1.45
CA ALA A 529 -13.95 36.90 1.88
C ALA A 529 -14.52 37.65 0.67
N ALA A 530 -13.69 37.85 -0.37
CA ALA A 530 -14.15 38.44 -1.64
C ALA A 530 -15.23 37.57 -2.31
N MET A 531 -15.07 36.25 -2.33
CA MET A 531 -16.08 35.33 -2.91
C MET A 531 -17.38 35.32 -2.12
N GLN A 532 -17.30 35.28 -0.78
CA GLN A 532 -18.48 35.39 0.09
C GLN A 532 -19.20 36.73 -0.13
N LEU A 533 -18.46 37.83 -0.29
CA LEU A 533 -19.05 39.14 -0.60
C LEU A 533 -19.74 39.15 -1.96
N GLN A 534 -19.14 38.56 -3.00
CA GLN A 534 -19.76 38.42 -4.33
C GLN A 534 -21.06 37.59 -4.29
N LEU A 535 -21.07 36.50 -3.52
CA LEU A 535 -22.27 35.69 -3.27
C LEU A 535 -23.37 36.50 -2.57
N LEU A 536 -23.01 37.23 -1.50
CA LEU A 536 -23.94 38.10 -0.78
C LEU A 536 -24.48 39.22 -1.69
N GLN A 537 -23.64 39.82 -2.53
CA GLN A 537 -24.04 40.79 -3.55
C GLN A 537 -25.05 40.19 -4.52
N LYS A 538 -24.82 38.97 -5.02
CA LYS A 538 -25.74 38.30 -5.95
C LYS A 538 -27.07 37.95 -5.29
N TRP A 539 -27.05 37.36 -4.09
CA TRP A 539 -28.24 36.90 -3.38
C TRP A 539 -29.10 38.04 -2.83
N LEU A 540 -28.48 39.08 -2.27
CA LEU A 540 -29.17 40.22 -1.64
C LEU A 540 -29.33 41.43 -2.58
N SER A 541 -28.61 41.45 -3.71
CA SER A 541 -28.76 42.42 -4.81
C SER A 541 -28.71 43.89 -4.36
N PHE A 542 -27.72 44.27 -3.55
CA PHE A 542 -27.61 45.61 -2.97
C PHE A 542 -26.87 46.66 -3.82
N THR A 543 -26.20 46.26 -4.90
CA THR A 543 -25.54 47.20 -5.82
C THR A 543 -26.42 47.43 -7.06
N GLY A 544 -27.07 48.59 -7.10
CA GLY A 544 -27.76 49.08 -8.29
C GLY A 544 -26.93 50.12 -9.03
N ARG A 545 -26.29 49.70 -10.14
CA ARG A 545 -25.69 50.47 -11.27
C ARG A 545 -24.15 50.54 -11.35
N SER A 546 -23.58 49.83 -12.33
CA SER A 546 -22.89 50.42 -13.49
C SER A 546 -22.26 49.29 -14.36
N SER A 547 -23.09 48.61 -15.15
CA SER A 547 -22.58 47.83 -16.29
C SER A 547 -22.33 48.78 -17.46
N THR A 548 -21.29 49.60 -17.33
CA THR A 548 -20.62 50.24 -18.47
C THR A 548 -19.13 50.26 -18.18
N GLU A 549 -18.39 49.62 -19.08
CA GLU A 549 -16.93 49.67 -19.28
C GLU A 549 -16.06 48.79 -18.36
N ASN A 550 -15.91 47.52 -18.78
CA ASN A 550 -14.66 46.92 -19.28
C ASN A 550 -14.91 45.40 -19.45
N VAL A 551 -15.36 44.95 -20.62
CA VAL A 551 -14.52 44.39 -21.71
C VAL A 551 -13.82 43.08 -21.30
N LEU A 552 -14.40 41.99 -21.81
CA LEU A 552 -13.79 40.69 -22.16
C LEU A 552 -13.41 39.75 -21.01
N GLU A 553 -14.37 38.96 -20.50
CA GLU A 553 -14.20 37.51 -20.22
C GLU A 553 -15.50 36.85 -19.70
N GLU A 554 -16.63 37.04 -20.37
CA GLU A 554 -17.80 36.16 -20.15
C GLU A 554 -18.38 35.79 -21.51
N THR A 555 -17.72 34.82 -22.14
CA THR A 555 -18.35 34.05 -23.22
C THR A 555 -18.43 32.62 -22.71
N LEU A 556 -19.61 32.02 -22.89
CA LEU A 556 -19.99 30.62 -22.60
C LEU A 556 -20.68 30.41 -21.25
N PHE A 557 -21.97 30.77 -21.17
CA PHE A 557 -23.12 29.91 -20.83
C PHE A 557 -24.37 30.77 -20.55
N GLU A 558 -24.79 31.56 -21.54
CA GLU A 558 -26.19 32.01 -21.61
C GLU A 558 -26.91 31.13 -22.63
N GLU A 559 -27.62 30.11 -22.14
CA GLU A 559 -28.70 29.51 -22.93
C GLU A 559 -29.91 30.44 -22.87
N GLN A 560 -30.35 30.81 -24.06
CA GLN A 560 -31.45 31.69 -24.37
C GLN A 560 -32.77 31.17 -23.79
N GLY A 561 -33.49 32.07 -23.14
CA GLY A 561 -34.89 31.88 -22.74
C GLY A 561 -35.54 33.24 -22.51
N THR A 562 -35.71 34.02 -23.58
CA THR A 562 -36.66 35.13 -23.60
C THR A 562 -38.06 34.55 -23.54
N ASP A 563 -38.70 34.68 -22.38
CA ASP A 563 -40.15 34.90 -22.28
C ASP A 563 -40.39 35.71 -21.01
N ASP A 564 -40.57 37.02 -21.20
CA ASP A 564 -41.37 37.83 -20.31
C ASP A 564 -42.78 37.25 -20.27
N VAL A 565 -43.23 36.81 -19.08
CA VAL A 565 -44.61 36.93 -18.54
C VAL A 565 -44.72 35.97 -17.34
N SER A 566 -44.86 36.58 -16.15
CA SER A 566 -45.47 36.06 -14.90
C SER A 566 -45.21 34.61 -14.42
N ASP A 567 -44.85 34.52 -13.14
CA ASP A 567 -44.91 33.35 -12.25
C ASP A 567 -43.79 32.28 -12.38
N ALA A 568 -42.80 32.34 -11.45
CA ALA A 568 -42.16 31.16 -10.83
C ALA A 568 -40.99 31.46 -9.86
N ASN A 569 -40.52 32.69 -9.64
CA ASN A 569 -39.33 32.93 -8.79
C ASN A 569 -39.59 33.11 -7.28
N GLY A 570 -40.70 32.58 -6.76
CA GLY A 570 -40.99 32.58 -5.32
C GLY A 570 -40.11 31.64 -4.49
N GLY A 571 -39.47 30.64 -5.11
CA GLY A 571 -38.63 29.64 -4.42
C GLY A 571 -37.22 30.12 -4.06
N ASN A 572 -36.55 30.89 -4.93
CA ASN A 572 -35.13 31.24 -4.76
C ASN A 572 -34.86 32.31 -3.69
N ALA A 573 -35.82 33.19 -3.41
CA ALA A 573 -35.60 34.32 -2.50
C ALA A 573 -35.40 33.89 -1.04
N ALA A 574 -36.25 32.98 -0.55
CA ALA A 574 -36.17 32.47 0.82
C ALA A 574 -34.91 31.62 1.02
N GLU A 575 -34.55 30.80 0.03
CA GLU A 575 -33.31 30.01 0.08
C GLU A 575 -32.06 30.89 0.07
N ASN A 576 -32.06 31.95 -0.76
CA ASN A 576 -30.97 32.92 -0.79
C ASN A 576 -30.79 33.62 0.57
N VAL A 577 -31.88 33.95 1.26
CA VAL A 577 -31.84 34.47 2.63
C VAL A 577 -31.21 33.46 3.59
N ILE A 578 -31.56 32.17 3.49
CA ILE A 578 -30.98 31.12 4.34
C ILE A 578 -29.47 30.98 4.07
N ARG A 579 -29.05 30.95 2.81
CA ARG A 579 -27.63 30.87 2.42
C ARG A 579 -26.84 32.12 2.82
N SER A 580 -27.41 33.31 2.66
CA SER A 580 -26.81 34.57 3.14
C SER A 580 -26.64 34.58 4.66
N ASN A 581 -27.64 34.10 5.41
CA ASN A 581 -27.53 33.96 6.86
C ASN A 581 -26.44 32.99 7.27
N TYR A 582 -26.31 31.87 6.55
CA TYR A 582 -25.27 30.89 6.83
C TYR A 582 -23.85 31.48 6.72
N ILE A 583 -23.60 32.29 5.68
CA ILE A 583 -22.31 32.99 5.52
C ILE A 583 -22.14 34.03 6.63
N LEU A 584 -23.14 34.89 6.86
CA LEU A 584 -23.01 36.01 7.81
C LEU A 584 -22.93 35.56 9.27
N ASN A 585 -23.51 34.41 9.63
CA ASN A 585 -23.34 33.77 10.93
C ASN A 585 -21.89 33.32 11.19
N SER A 586 -21.11 33.10 10.13
CA SER A 586 -19.69 32.72 10.26
C SER A 586 -18.76 33.93 10.44
N TRP A 587 -19.24 35.14 10.16
CA TRP A 587 -18.46 36.37 10.27
C TRP A 587 -18.44 36.89 11.72
N PRO A 588 -17.43 37.69 12.11
CA PRO A 588 -17.47 38.42 13.36
C PRO A 588 -18.73 39.28 13.44
N GLN A 589 -19.46 39.18 14.55
CA GLN A 589 -20.78 39.80 14.72
C GLN A 589 -20.79 41.31 14.42
N LYS A 590 -19.70 42.03 14.72
CA LYS A 590 -19.55 43.46 14.41
C LYS A 590 -19.50 43.73 12.90
N GLU A 591 -18.72 42.94 12.16
CA GLU A 591 -18.54 43.11 10.71
C GLU A 591 -19.83 42.79 9.95
N ALA A 592 -20.55 41.75 10.36
CA ALA A 592 -21.87 41.44 9.79
C ALA A 592 -22.89 42.57 10.02
N VAL A 593 -22.84 43.22 11.19
CA VAL A 593 -23.75 44.33 11.53
C VAL A 593 -23.39 45.59 10.77
N ASP A 594 -22.10 45.95 10.69
CA ASP A 594 -21.61 47.07 9.89
C ASP A 594 -21.98 46.88 8.41
N PHE A 595 -21.89 45.64 7.92
CA PHE A 595 -22.36 45.27 6.58
C PHE A 595 -23.86 45.54 6.39
N PHE A 596 -24.72 45.15 7.34
CA PHE A 596 -26.16 45.44 7.24
C PHE A 596 -26.47 46.93 7.33
N VAL A 597 -25.81 47.68 8.21
CA VAL A 597 -26.01 49.13 8.36
C VAL A 597 -25.66 49.85 7.05
N ALA A 598 -24.55 49.49 6.41
CA ALA A 598 -24.11 50.11 5.17
C ALA A 598 -25.04 49.81 3.96
N HIS A 599 -25.71 48.65 3.94
CA HIS A 599 -26.40 48.17 2.73
C HIS A 599 -27.94 48.09 2.82
N ILE A 600 -28.53 48.11 4.03
CA ILE A 600 -30.00 48.16 4.21
C ILE A 600 -30.55 49.53 3.79
N PHE A 601 -29.80 50.60 4.09
CA PHE A 601 -30.16 51.99 3.79
C PHE A 601 -29.05 52.70 2.99
N PRO A 602 -28.86 52.34 1.71
CA PRO A 602 -27.90 53.04 0.89
C PRO A 602 -28.38 54.47 0.61
N ASP A 603 -27.46 55.44 0.67
CA ASP A 603 -27.73 56.86 0.44
C ASP A 603 -28.36 57.15 -0.94
N ASP A 604 -28.09 56.30 -1.93
CA ASP A 604 -28.58 56.42 -3.31
C ASP A 604 -29.97 55.79 -3.57
N GLY A 605 -30.60 55.16 -2.56
CA GLY A 605 -31.93 54.57 -2.69
C GLY A 605 -32.06 53.41 -3.69
N GLY A 606 -30.94 52.80 -4.08
CA GLY A 606 -30.86 51.78 -5.14
C GLY A 606 -31.43 50.40 -4.81
N VAL A 607 -31.82 50.14 -3.55
CA VAL A 607 -32.26 48.80 -3.11
C VAL A 607 -33.78 48.73 -3.03
N SER A 608 -34.35 47.67 -3.61
CA SER A 608 -35.80 47.45 -3.57
C SER A 608 -36.28 47.14 -2.15
N THR A 609 -37.49 47.56 -1.81
CA THR A 609 -38.13 47.27 -0.50
C THR A 609 -38.20 45.78 -0.18
N SER A 610 -38.25 44.90 -1.19
CA SER A 610 -38.22 43.44 -1.01
C SER A 610 -36.84 42.96 -0.52
N LYS A 611 -35.77 43.49 -1.12
CA LYS A 611 -34.38 43.17 -0.74
C LYS A 611 -34.00 43.76 0.61
N GLN A 612 -34.50 44.96 0.93
CA GLN A 612 -34.39 45.51 2.27
C GLN A 612 -35.02 44.56 3.29
N LEU A 613 -36.23 44.06 3.07
CA LEU A 613 -36.88 43.10 3.97
C LEU A 613 -36.10 41.80 4.14
N GLN A 614 -35.50 41.28 3.06
CA GLN A 614 -34.63 40.10 3.12
C GLN A 614 -33.39 40.34 3.99
N MET A 615 -32.73 41.49 3.84
CA MET A 615 -31.59 41.87 4.69
C MET A 615 -32.00 42.08 6.15
N TYR A 616 -33.18 42.67 6.39
CA TYR A 616 -33.76 42.79 7.73
C TYR A 616 -34.07 41.44 8.37
N GLU A 617 -34.58 40.48 7.59
CA GLU A 617 -34.81 39.13 8.07
C GLU A 617 -33.49 38.46 8.47
N CYS A 618 -32.43 38.65 7.68
CA CYS A 618 -31.10 38.16 8.04
C CYS A 618 -30.57 38.82 9.33
N PHE A 619 -30.66 40.15 9.41
CA PHE A 619 -30.26 40.90 10.61
C PHE A 619 -31.04 40.46 11.85
N SER A 620 -32.36 40.23 11.73
CA SER A 620 -33.19 39.79 12.84
C SER A 620 -32.80 38.40 13.35
N LYS A 621 -32.37 37.49 12.46
CA LYS A 621 -31.93 36.14 12.84
C LYS A 621 -30.57 36.13 13.54
N LEU A 622 -29.72 37.12 13.22
CA LEU A 622 -28.42 37.35 13.88
C LEU A 622 -28.55 38.03 15.26
N ASN A 623 -29.69 38.63 15.57
CA ASN A 623 -29.90 39.35 16.80
C ASN A 623 -30.37 38.42 17.93
N ASP A 624 -29.48 38.10 18.87
CA ASP A 624 -29.74 37.28 20.07
C ASP A 624 -30.62 37.99 21.13
N GLY A 625 -31.30 39.09 20.78
CA GLY A 625 -32.16 39.86 21.68
C GLY A 625 -31.43 40.88 22.56
N SER A 626 -30.14 41.12 22.32
CA SER A 626 -29.36 42.12 23.07
C SER A 626 -29.77 43.56 22.71
N GLU A 627 -29.84 44.42 23.73
CA GLU A 627 -30.34 45.80 23.61
C GLU A 627 -29.48 46.68 22.68
N SER A 628 -28.20 46.34 22.50
CA SER A 628 -27.28 47.02 21.58
C SER A 628 -27.77 47.05 20.13
N PHE A 629 -28.50 46.02 19.68
CA PHE A 629 -28.97 45.92 18.30
C PHE A 629 -30.32 46.59 18.05
N LYS A 630 -31.15 46.77 19.08
CA LYS A 630 -32.44 47.48 18.98
C LYS A 630 -32.27 48.97 18.64
N ASN A 631 -31.10 49.53 18.96
CA ASN A 631 -30.76 50.93 18.68
C ASN A 631 -30.30 51.19 17.24
N VAL A 632 -29.89 50.15 16.51
CA VAL A 632 -29.32 50.28 15.15
C VAL A 632 -30.42 50.31 14.08
N LEU A 633 -31.46 49.50 14.25
CA LEU A 633 -32.59 49.40 13.32
C LEU A 633 -33.91 49.38 14.10
N SER A 634 -34.74 50.42 13.93
CA SER A 634 -35.99 50.54 14.71
C SER A 634 -37.08 49.61 14.17
N GLN A 635 -37.87 49.01 15.08
CA GLN A 635 -39.05 48.20 14.74
C GLN A 635 -40.02 48.98 13.84
N LYS A 636 -40.09 50.31 14.03
CA LYS A 636 -40.90 51.22 13.21
C LYS A 636 -40.41 51.31 11.76
N GLN A 637 -39.09 51.31 11.52
CA GLN A 637 -38.52 51.29 10.17
C GLN A 637 -38.84 49.97 9.44
N TYR A 638 -38.71 48.83 10.14
CA TYR A 638 -39.09 47.53 9.57
C TYR A 638 -40.56 47.50 9.15
N ILE A 639 -41.48 47.91 10.04
CA ILE A 639 -42.92 47.93 9.73
C ILE A 639 -43.22 48.90 8.58
N THR A 640 -42.52 50.04 8.52
CA THR A 640 -42.64 51.01 7.42
C THR A 640 -42.26 50.38 6.08
N ILE A 641 -41.13 49.67 6.01
CA ILE A 641 -40.67 49.01 4.77
C ILE A 641 -41.62 47.86 4.38
N LYS A 642 -42.06 47.07 5.36
CA LYS A 642 -43.03 45.98 5.15
C LYS A 642 -44.33 46.51 4.55
N CYS A 643 -44.89 47.54 5.17
CA CYS A 643 -46.12 48.18 4.68
C CYS A 643 -45.94 48.77 3.28
N VAL A 644 -44.83 49.45 3.00
CA VAL A 644 -44.58 50.02 1.65
C VAL A 644 -44.39 48.93 0.61
N HIS A 645 -43.73 47.82 0.95
CA HIS A 645 -43.58 46.68 0.03
C HIS A 645 -44.93 46.06 -0.30
N GLU A 646 -45.74 45.74 0.72
CA GLU A 646 -47.06 45.12 0.56
C GLU A 646 -48.03 46.07 -0.16
N LEU A 647 -47.97 47.38 0.11
CA LEU A 647 -48.77 48.39 -0.61
C LEU A 647 -48.39 48.51 -2.08
N ARG A 648 -47.11 48.36 -2.44
CA ARG A 648 -46.69 48.30 -3.85
C ARG A 648 -47.24 47.06 -4.56
N GLN A 649 -47.30 45.91 -3.90
CA GLN A 649 -47.92 44.71 -4.47
C GLN A 649 -49.42 44.91 -4.74
N LEU A 650 -50.10 45.71 -3.92
CA LEU A 650 -51.49 46.13 -4.14
C LEU A 650 -51.66 47.26 -5.18
N GLY A 651 -50.59 47.68 -5.86
CA GLY A 651 -50.61 48.71 -6.90
C GLY A 651 -50.41 50.15 -6.41
N TYR A 652 -50.13 50.38 -5.13
CA TYR A 652 -49.84 51.71 -4.60
C TYR A 652 -48.34 52.02 -4.67
N ASN A 653 -47.93 52.84 -5.65
CA ASN A 653 -46.55 53.26 -5.84
C ASN A 653 -46.11 54.38 -4.87
N LEU A 654 -46.06 54.06 -3.57
CA LEU A 654 -45.59 54.97 -2.53
C LEU A 654 -44.07 54.79 -2.29
N SER A 655 -43.34 55.90 -2.18
CA SER A 655 -41.95 55.90 -1.68
C SER A 655 -41.95 55.83 -0.15
N LEU A 656 -40.85 55.37 0.44
CA LEU A 656 -40.69 55.28 1.90
C LEU A 656 -40.91 56.65 2.57
N GLU A 657 -40.34 57.72 2.01
CA GLU A 657 -40.48 59.10 2.49
C GLU A 657 -41.91 59.65 2.39
N LYS A 658 -42.62 59.33 1.29
CA LYS A 658 -44.02 59.73 1.13
C LYS A 658 -44.89 59.00 2.14
N PHE A 659 -44.67 57.69 2.30
CA PHE A 659 -45.41 56.90 3.27
C PHE A 659 -45.19 57.39 4.69
N THR A 660 -43.97 57.74 5.12
CA THR A 660 -43.71 58.28 6.46
C THR A 660 -44.45 59.60 6.71
N ASN A 661 -44.47 60.50 5.71
CA ASN A 661 -45.04 61.85 5.81
C ASN A 661 -46.56 61.91 5.59
N CYS A 662 -47.18 60.88 5.01
CA CYS A 662 -48.63 60.84 4.79
C CYS A 662 -49.43 60.66 6.09
N ASN A 663 -50.65 61.24 6.12
CA ASN A 663 -51.64 60.96 7.16
C ASN A 663 -52.09 59.48 7.07
N LYS A 664 -51.69 58.68 8.06
CA LYS A 664 -51.96 57.24 8.09
C LYS A 664 -53.46 56.95 8.11
N VAL A 665 -54.27 57.75 8.80
CA VAL A 665 -55.72 57.55 8.90
C VAL A 665 -56.42 57.75 7.56
N ASP A 666 -55.99 58.73 6.77
CA ASP A 666 -56.57 58.98 5.44
C ASP A 666 -56.08 57.97 4.39
N LEU A 667 -54.85 57.47 4.55
CA LEU A 667 -54.34 56.34 3.77
C LEU A 667 -55.15 55.07 4.04
N LEU A 668 -55.42 54.73 5.31
CA LEU A 668 -56.27 53.60 5.70
C LEU A 668 -57.66 53.72 5.08
N LYS A 669 -58.29 54.91 5.11
CA LYS A 669 -59.61 55.15 4.48
C LYS A 669 -59.57 54.95 2.96
N THR A 670 -58.48 55.37 2.31
CA THR A 670 -58.33 55.26 0.84
C THR A 670 -58.19 53.80 0.42
N ILE A 671 -57.32 53.05 1.12
CA ILE A 671 -57.12 51.61 0.91
C ILE A 671 -58.41 50.84 1.21
N TRP A 672 -59.10 51.18 2.31
CA TRP A 672 -60.37 50.57 2.69
C TRP A 672 -61.47 50.76 1.63
N LYS A 673 -61.53 51.91 0.97
CA LYS A 673 -62.52 52.20 -0.08
C LYS A 673 -62.26 51.43 -1.38
N GLN A 674 -61.00 51.19 -1.72
CA GLN A 674 -60.62 50.61 -3.00
C GLN A 674 -60.51 49.09 -2.97
N ASN A 675 -59.93 48.49 -1.92
CA ASN A 675 -59.58 47.07 -1.87
C ASN A 675 -60.16 46.33 -0.64
N ALA A 676 -61.29 46.81 -0.13
CA ALA A 676 -62.07 46.27 0.99
C ALA A 676 -62.27 44.74 1.03
N GLN A 677 -62.32 44.11 -0.14
CA GLN A 677 -62.72 42.71 -0.35
C GLN A 677 -61.53 41.75 -0.43
N ASN A 678 -60.30 42.27 -0.41
CA ASN A 678 -59.09 41.44 -0.47
C ASN A 678 -58.57 41.13 0.95
N PRO A 679 -58.50 39.86 1.37
CA PRO A 679 -57.97 39.45 2.68
C PRO A 679 -56.58 40.02 2.99
N HIS A 680 -55.67 40.06 2.01
CA HIS A 680 -54.32 40.58 2.20
C HIS A 680 -54.31 42.09 2.49
N THR A 681 -55.28 42.83 1.94
CA THR A 681 -55.47 44.25 2.28
C THR A 681 -55.83 44.45 3.75
N LEU A 682 -56.62 43.55 4.35
CA LEU A 682 -56.97 43.63 5.77
C LEU A 682 -55.78 43.37 6.69
N GLU A 683 -54.90 42.44 6.30
CA GLU A 683 -53.63 42.19 7.00
C GLU A 683 -52.73 43.43 6.99
N ILE A 684 -52.58 44.07 5.83
CA ILE A 684 -51.80 45.31 5.67
C ILE A 684 -52.38 46.43 6.52
N LEU A 685 -53.70 46.60 6.52
CA LEU A 685 -54.38 47.59 7.34
C LEU A 685 -54.15 47.34 8.83
N ALA A 686 -54.18 46.08 9.27
CA ALA A 686 -53.87 45.70 10.65
C ALA A 686 -52.40 45.97 11.01
N ASN A 687 -51.45 45.61 10.12
CA ASN A 687 -50.02 45.88 10.28
C ASN A 687 -49.72 47.39 10.38
N ILE A 688 -50.39 48.23 9.56
CA ILE A 688 -50.29 49.69 9.64
C ILE A 688 -50.88 50.21 10.95
N CYS A 689 -52.01 49.67 11.40
CA CYS A 689 -52.63 50.11 12.65
C CYS A 689 -51.76 49.78 13.86
N LEU A 690 -51.14 48.59 13.89
CA LEU A 690 -50.22 48.18 14.96
C LEU A 690 -48.89 48.95 14.90
N GLY A 691 -48.29 49.14 13.73
CA GLY A 691 -46.98 49.79 13.60
C GLY A 691 -46.97 51.29 13.85
N PHE A 692 -48.13 51.94 13.84
CA PHE A 692 -48.28 53.38 14.06
C PHE A 692 -49.22 53.71 15.22
N ASP A 693 -49.47 52.76 16.13
CA ASP A 693 -50.26 52.91 17.36
C ASP A 693 -51.68 53.49 17.14
N ILE A 694 -52.34 53.06 16.06
CA ILE A 694 -53.67 53.56 15.66
C ILE A 694 -54.76 52.75 16.38
N SER A 695 -55.14 53.19 17.58
CA SER A 695 -56.17 52.55 18.42
C SER A 695 -57.61 53.09 18.19
N HIS A 696 -58.00 53.31 16.93
CA HIS A 696 -59.34 53.80 16.60
C HIS A 696 -60.37 52.67 16.56
N SER A 697 -61.32 52.67 17.50
CA SER A 697 -62.33 51.61 17.64
C SER A 697 -63.15 51.34 16.37
N LYS A 698 -63.53 52.38 15.62
CA LYS A 698 -64.30 52.22 14.36
C LYS A 698 -63.50 51.49 13.27
N ILE A 699 -62.19 51.69 13.21
CA ILE A 699 -61.31 51.08 12.19
C ILE A 699 -61.09 49.61 12.54
N TRP A 700 -60.70 49.31 13.77
CA TRP A 700 -60.54 47.94 14.25
C TRP A 700 -61.83 47.13 14.18
N ASN A 701 -62.98 47.73 14.48
CA ASN A 701 -64.29 47.07 14.30
C ASN A 701 -64.51 46.61 12.86
N GLY A 702 -64.20 47.47 11.89
CA GLY A 702 -64.31 47.13 10.47
C GLY A 702 -63.36 46.01 10.08
N ILE A 703 -62.07 46.14 10.44
CA ILE A 703 -61.02 45.17 10.09
C ILE A 703 -61.36 43.79 10.66
N LEU A 704 -61.61 43.69 11.97
CA LEU A 704 -61.84 42.41 12.64
C LEU A 704 -63.09 41.69 12.15
N LYS A 705 -64.21 42.42 11.94
CA LYS A 705 -65.43 41.82 11.37
C LYS A 705 -65.17 41.22 9.99
N ARG A 706 -64.44 41.94 9.11
CA ARG A 706 -64.15 41.43 7.77
C ARG A 706 -63.13 40.30 7.77
N MET A 707 -62.10 40.36 8.61
CA MET A 707 -61.14 39.25 8.75
C MET A 707 -61.82 37.97 9.24
N ALA A 708 -62.79 38.11 10.16
CA ALA A 708 -63.61 36.99 10.60
C ALA A 708 -64.56 36.48 9.50
N MET A 709 -65.16 37.37 8.71
CA MET A 709 -65.95 36.97 7.53
C MET A 709 -65.14 36.18 6.50
N PHE A 710 -63.86 36.52 6.31
CA PHE A 710 -62.94 35.78 5.43
C PHE A 710 -62.30 34.57 6.11
N ASN A 711 -62.64 34.26 7.36
CA ASN A 711 -62.11 33.15 8.14
C ASN A 711 -60.56 33.16 8.24
N MET A 712 -59.97 34.34 8.39
CA MET A 712 -58.51 34.55 8.53
C MET A 712 -58.02 34.18 9.94
N VAL A 713 -58.17 32.90 10.31
CA VAL A 713 -57.98 32.44 11.69
C VAL A 713 -56.54 32.61 12.18
N ARG A 714 -55.53 32.39 11.32
CA ARG A 714 -54.11 32.50 11.73
C ARG A 714 -53.72 33.94 12.02
N GLU A 715 -54.16 34.86 11.18
CA GLU A 715 -53.86 36.28 11.27
C GLU A 715 -54.63 36.90 12.44
N LEU A 716 -55.91 36.57 12.57
CA LEU A 716 -56.71 36.96 13.74
C LEU A 716 -56.10 36.44 15.02
N ASN A 717 -55.67 35.18 15.06
CA ASN A 717 -55.05 34.57 16.22
C ASN A 717 -53.85 35.39 16.74
N ALA A 718 -52.97 35.86 15.85
CA ALA A 718 -51.81 36.68 16.20
C ALA A 718 -52.20 38.09 16.67
N LEU A 719 -53.27 38.67 16.12
CA LEU A 719 -53.75 40.01 16.49
C LEU A 719 -54.48 40.01 17.85
N LEU A 720 -55.24 38.96 18.15
CA LEU A 720 -56.11 38.92 19.33
C LEU A 720 -55.34 39.06 20.64
N ASP A 721 -54.16 38.47 20.77
CA ASP A 721 -53.37 38.55 22.01
C ASP A 721 -52.91 40.00 22.28
N ILE A 722 -52.52 40.73 21.22
CA ILE A 722 -52.07 42.12 21.32
C ILE A 722 -53.27 43.05 21.60
N LEU A 723 -54.33 42.92 20.81
CA LEU A 723 -55.49 43.81 20.89
C LEU A 723 -56.31 43.60 22.17
N SER A 724 -56.26 42.41 22.75
CA SER A 724 -56.93 42.09 24.02
C SER A 724 -56.29 42.78 25.23
N CYS A 725 -55.11 43.38 25.06
CA CYS A 725 -54.48 44.23 26.08
C CYS A 725 -54.93 45.70 25.98
N GLU A 726 -55.64 46.11 24.91
CA GLU A 726 -56.05 47.50 24.69
C GLU A 726 -57.48 47.77 25.17
N ASN A 727 -57.62 48.51 26.29
CA ASN A 727 -58.91 48.86 26.89
C ASN A 727 -59.91 49.54 25.92
N LYS A 728 -59.43 50.27 24.90
CA LYS A 728 -60.27 50.99 23.93
C LYS A 728 -60.96 50.08 22.91
N ILE A 729 -60.51 48.83 22.78
CA ILE A 729 -60.94 47.88 21.75
C ILE A 729 -61.83 46.76 22.32
N LEU A 730 -61.81 46.55 23.65
CA LEU A 730 -62.55 45.49 24.34
C LEU A 730 -64.07 45.52 24.16
N ASP A 731 -64.66 46.67 23.89
CA ASP A 731 -66.11 46.84 23.76
C ASP A 731 -66.64 46.73 22.32
N ILE A 732 -65.78 46.40 21.37
CA ILE A 732 -66.11 46.40 19.95
C ILE A 732 -66.68 45.04 19.54
N GLU A 733 -67.81 45.05 18.83
CA GLU A 733 -68.43 43.84 18.27
C GLU A 733 -67.49 43.03 17.36
N GLY A 734 -66.64 43.70 16.58
CA GLY A 734 -65.64 43.03 15.75
C GLY A 734 -64.63 42.20 16.54
N LEU A 735 -64.29 42.60 17.77
CA LEU A 735 -63.41 41.81 18.64
C LEU A 735 -64.12 40.55 19.15
N ILE A 736 -65.42 40.64 19.47
CA ILE A 736 -66.26 39.50 19.84
C ILE A 736 -66.27 38.49 18.68
N VAL A 737 -66.61 38.93 17.48
CA VAL A 737 -66.69 38.06 16.29
C VAL A 737 -65.33 37.45 15.94
N ALA A 738 -64.22 38.18 16.12
CA ALA A 738 -62.88 37.65 15.89
C ALA A 738 -62.49 36.56 16.91
N TRP A 739 -62.78 36.76 18.20
CA TRP A 739 -62.58 35.74 19.24
C TRP A 739 -63.44 34.51 18.99
N GLU A 740 -64.72 34.67 18.63
CA GLU A 740 -65.60 33.55 18.25
C GLU A 740 -65.09 32.81 17.02
N CYS A 741 -64.62 33.53 15.99
CA CYS A 741 -64.04 32.92 14.79
C CYS A 741 -62.82 32.04 15.12
N VAL A 742 -61.90 32.53 15.95
CA VAL A 742 -60.67 31.80 16.29
C VAL A 742 -60.92 30.66 17.27
N LEU A 743 -61.77 30.87 18.28
CA LEU A 743 -62.05 29.86 19.29
C LEU A 743 -62.98 28.75 18.78
N TRP A 744 -63.96 29.07 17.92
CA TRP A 744 -64.91 28.07 17.43
C TRP A 744 -64.41 27.30 16.22
N GLN A 745 -63.43 27.83 15.46
CA GLN A 745 -62.91 27.14 14.28
C GLN A 745 -62.43 25.71 14.56
N PRO A 746 -61.61 25.43 15.61
CA PRO A 746 -61.19 24.08 15.92
C PRO A 746 -62.35 23.10 16.13
N PHE A 747 -63.43 23.56 16.77
CA PHE A 747 -64.64 22.78 17.02
C PHE A 747 -65.50 22.62 15.76
N LYS A 748 -65.55 23.63 14.88
CA LYS A 748 -66.27 23.56 13.59
C LYS A 748 -65.60 22.61 12.59
N THR A 749 -64.28 22.47 12.65
CA THR A 749 -63.51 21.58 11.76
C THR A 749 -63.27 20.17 12.31
N ALA A 750 -63.57 19.95 13.59
CA ALA A 750 -63.36 18.67 14.26
C ALA A 750 -64.31 17.58 13.74
N ASN A 751 -63.78 16.36 13.55
CA ASN A 751 -64.57 15.17 13.29
C ASN A 751 -65.00 14.49 14.61
N GLN A 752 -66.04 13.65 14.56
CA GLN A 752 -66.54 12.90 15.73
C GLN A 752 -65.54 11.82 16.22
N THR A 753 -64.62 11.37 15.37
CA THR A 753 -63.57 10.39 15.72
C THR A 753 -62.51 10.99 16.64
N ARG A 754 -62.19 10.32 17.76
CA ARG A 754 -61.20 10.81 18.73
C ARG A 754 -59.77 10.55 18.23
N SER A 755 -58.99 11.60 17.99
CA SER A 755 -57.54 11.54 17.73
C SER A 755 -56.80 12.36 18.79
N ILE A 756 -55.67 11.85 19.29
CA ILE A 756 -54.88 12.51 20.34
C ILE A 756 -54.46 13.92 19.89
N ALA A 757 -53.97 14.05 18.65
CA ALA A 757 -53.58 15.35 18.08
C ALA A 757 -54.75 16.33 17.97
N GLN A 758 -55.96 15.83 17.67
CA GLN A 758 -57.15 16.67 17.57
C GLN A 758 -57.64 17.12 18.96
N GLU A 759 -57.58 16.23 19.95
CA GLU A 759 -57.97 16.53 21.33
C GLU A 759 -57.06 17.60 21.94
N GLU A 760 -55.74 17.53 21.68
CA GLU A 760 -54.79 18.57 22.11
C GLU A 760 -55.11 19.96 21.52
N VAL A 761 -55.54 20.03 20.25
CA VAL A 761 -55.93 21.30 19.63
C VAL A 761 -57.20 21.86 20.27
N LEU A 762 -58.20 21.02 20.55
CA LEU A 762 -59.44 21.44 21.22
C LEU A 762 -59.17 21.89 22.66
N GLN A 763 -58.31 21.19 23.38
CA GLN A 763 -57.86 21.54 24.73
C GLN A 763 -57.11 22.88 24.76
N LYS A 764 -56.22 23.14 23.80
CA LYS A 764 -55.56 24.46 23.65
C LYS A 764 -56.56 25.59 23.40
N ALA A 765 -57.61 25.33 22.60
CA ALA A 765 -58.67 26.30 22.36
C ALA A 765 -59.50 26.57 23.63
N LEU A 766 -59.79 25.55 24.44
CA LEU A 766 -60.44 25.69 25.75
C LEU A 766 -59.59 26.50 26.74
N PHE A 767 -58.30 26.18 26.84
CA PHE A 767 -57.38 26.92 27.69
C PHE A 767 -57.34 28.41 27.30
N ARG A 768 -57.37 28.70 26.01
CA ARG A 768 -57.41 30.08 25.53
C ARG A 768 -58.77 30.76 25.77
N LEU A 769 -59.88 30.03 25.69
CA LEU A 769 -61.21 30.53 26.06
C LEU A 769 -61.20 31.01 27.52
N GLN A 770 -60.56 30.28 28.44
CA GLN A 770 -60.41 30.71 29.84
C GLN A 770 -59.61 32.02 29.99
N GLY A 771 -58.59 32.23 29.14
CA GLY A 771 -57.74 33.42 29.16
C GLY A 771 -58.31 34.64 28.43
N CYS A 772 -59.47 34.54 27.77
CA CYS A 772 -60.03 35.63 26.99
C CYS A 772 -60.64 36.72 27.91
N PRO A 773 -60.36 38.02 27.70
CA PRO A 773 -60.87 39.09 28.57
C PRO A 773 -62.37 39.38 28.39
N ILE A 774 -62.94 38.98 27.25
CA ILE A 774 -64.33 39.29 26.87
C ILE A 774 -65.24 38.06 26.84
N VAL A 775 -64.86 36.97 27.51
CA VAL A 775 -65.57 35.67 27.49
C VAL A 775 -67.06 35.79 27.77
N HIS A 776 -67.43 36.67 28.70
CA HIS A 776 -68.82 36.91 29.09
C HIS A 776 -69.70 37.48 27.98
N LYS A 777 -69.12 38.05 26.91
CA LYS A 777 -69.82 38.60 25.75
C LYS A 777 -69.91 37.61 24.57
N LEU A 778 -69.16 36.51 24.61
CA LEU A 778 -69.15 35.51 23.56
C LEU A 778 -70.44 34.68 23.56
N ASN A 779 -70.79 34.10 22.42
CA ASN A 779 -71.89 33.16 22.29
C ASN A 779 -71.52 31.76 22.85
N LEU A 780 -71.51 31.66 24.18
CA LEU A 780 -71.20 30.41 24.89
C LEU A 780 -72.24 29.30 24.67
N VAL A 781 -73.45 29.64 24.20
CA VAL A 781 -74.49 28.67 23.85
C VAL A 781 -74.12 27.93 22.57
N GLU A 782 -73.76 28.66 21.50
CA GLU A 782 -73.27 28.07 20.25
C GLU A 782 -72.03 27.20 20.51
N PHE A 783 -71.11 27.64 21.36
CA PHE A 783 -69.96 26.84 21.76
C PHE A 783 -70.35 25.50 22.42
N ALA A 784 -71.31 25.53 23.35
CA ALA A 784 -71.80 24.32 23.99
C ALA A 784 -72.49 23.37 22.99
N GLU A 785 -73.28 23.90 22.05
CA GLU A 785 -73.89 23.12 20.97
C GLU A 785 -72.82 22.45 20.08
N LEU A 786 -71.75 23.16 19.72
CA LEU A 786 -70.64 22.60 18.94
C LEU A 786 -69.95 21.45 19.67
N CYS A 787 -69.65 21.62 20.96
CA CYS A 787 -69.06 20.56 21.79
C CYS A 787 -69.97 19.33 21.88
N ILE A 788 -71.28 19.53 21.94
CA ILE A 788 -72.28 18.46 21.99
C ILE A 788 -72.37 17.75 20.63
N CYS A 789 -72.33 18.46 19.51
CA CYS A 789 -72.29 17.86 18.18
C CYS A 789 -71.07 16.94 17.96
N LEU A 790 -69.95 17.21 18.66
CA LEU A 790 -68.71 16.41 18.64
C LEU A 790 -68.67 15.28 19.68
N ASP A 791 -69.74 15.09 20.45
CA ASP A 791 -69.81 14.14 21.57
C ASP A 791 -68.73 14.39 22.64
N ARG A 792 -68.50 15.68 22.94
CA ARG A 792 -67.58 16.18 23.99
C ARG A 792 -68.35 16.99 25.03
N ALA A 793 -69.32 16.36 25.67
CA ALA A 793 -70.15 17.00 26.69
C ALA A 793 -69.33 17.52 27.90
N HIS A 794 -68.19 16.88 28.22
CA HIS A 794 -67.28 17.35 29.28
C HIS A 794 -66.63 18.70 28.95
N MET A 795 -66.31 18.99 27.67
CA MET A 795 -65.79 20.29 27.24
C MET A 795 -66.86 21.39 27.26
N ALA A 796 -68.11 21.04 26.93
CA ALA A 796 -69.25 21.96 27.02
C ALA A 796 -69.49 22.45 28.46
N ALA A 797 -69.13 21.65 29.47
CA ALA A 797 -69.29 22.00 30.88
C ALA A 797 -68.48 23.25 31.28
N VAL A 798 -67.36 23.51 30.61
CA VAL A 798 -66.54 24.72 30.83
C VAL A 798 -67.34 26.00 30.54
N ALA A 799 -68.27 25.96 29.58
CA ALA A 799 -69.12 27.09 29.23
C ALA A 799 -70.07 27.51 30.36
N LEU A 800 -70.48 26.58 31.23
CA LEU A 800 -71.37 26.86 32.38
C LEU A 800 -70.71 27.79 33.39
N ALA A 801 -69.44 27.54 33.69
CA ALA A 801 -68.65 28.32 34.63
C ALA A 801 -68.27 29.71 34.09
N LEU A 802 -68.14 29.82 32.77
CA LEU A 802 -67.78 31.06 32.10
C LEU A 802 -68.99 31.96 31.78
N CYS A 803 -70.20 31.39 31.74
CA CYS A 803 -71.42 32.15 31.45
C CYS A 803 -71.94 32.89 32.69
N ARG A 804 -72.13 34.22 32.60
CA ARG A 804 -72.69 35.06 33.68
C ARG A 804 -74.22 35.16 33.65
N ASP A 805 -74.84 34.88 32.51
CA ASP A 805 -76.29 35.00 32.30
C ASP A 805 -77.00 33.71 32.73
N GLU A 806 -77.89 33.80 33.73
CA GLU A 806 -78.59 32.65 34.31
C GLU A 806 -79.47 31.92 33.28
N ALA A 807 -80.14 32.65 32.38
CA ALA A 807 -81.02 32.04 31.38
C ALA A 807 -80.23 31.22 30.35
N LYS A 808 -79.07 31.74 29.91
CA LYS A 808 -78.17 31.01 29.01
C LYS A 808 -77.48 29.84 29.71
N ARG A 809 -77.12 30.00 30.98
CA ARG A 809 -76.53 28.92 31.79
C ARG A 809 -77.52 27.77 31.96
N GLU A 810 -78.79 28.05 32.26
CA GLU A 810 -79.84 27.02 32.32
C GLU A 810 -80.02 26.30 30.97
N HIS A 811 -79.94 27.05 29.87
CA HIS A 811 -80.03 26.47 28.53
C HIS A 811 -78.86 25.50 28.25
N ILE A 812 -77.62 25.92 28.52
CA ILE A 812 -76.43 25.06 28.39
C ILE A 812 -76.55 23.82 29.28
N LYS A 813 -77.05 23.98 30.51
CA LYS A 813 -77.28 22.87 31.45
C LYS A 813 -78.27 21.86 30.88
N LYS A 814 -79.38 22.32 30.28
CA LYS A 814 -80.37 21.47 29.60
C LYS A 814 -79.79 20.74 28.39
N LEU A 815 -78.82 21.32 27.69
CA LEU A 815 -78.14 20.68 26.56
C LEU A 815 -77.20 19.54 27.01
N ILE A 816 -76.56 19.67 28.18
CA ILE A 816 -75.56 18.71 28.69
C ILE A 816 -76.21 17.53 29.43
N LEU A 817 -77.20 17.78 30.29
CA LEU A 817 -77.81 16.76 31.17
C LEU A 817 -78.28 15.46 30.46
N PRO A 818 -78.87 15.50 29.24
CA PRO A 818 -79.30 14.29 28.52
C PRO A 818 -78.15 13.34 28.12
N ARG A 819 -76.90 13.80 28.14
CA ARG A 819 -75.71 13.04 27.73
C ARG A 819 -74.78 12.67 28.89
N ARG A 820 -75.28 12.75 30.13
CA ARG A 820 -74.54 12.36 31.33
C ARG A 820 -74.13 10.88 31.27
N ASN A 821 -72.83 10.60 31.42
CA ASN A 821 -72.29 9.25 31.57
C ASN A 821 -71.51 9.13 32.90
N GLU A 822 -71.19 7.90 33.33
CA GLU A 822 -70.44 7.65 34.58
C GLU A 822 -68.99 8.20 34.53
N GLN A 823 -68.43 8.37 33.33
CA GLN A 823 -67.07 8.88 33.11
C GLN A 823 -66.99 10.41 33.09
N MET A 824 -68.11 11.13 33.01
CA MET A 824 -68.17 12.56 32.76
C MET A 824 -67.47 13.37 33.86
N ARG A 825 -67.62 12.94 35.11
CA ARG A 825 -66.92 13.56 36.24
C ARG A 825 -65.41 13.43 36.10
N LYS A 826 -64.93 12.27 35.64
CA LYS A 826 -63.50 12.02 35.42
C LYS A 826 -62.99 12.82 34.22
N ASP A 827 -63.72 12.80 33.10
CA ASP A 827 -63.38 13.54 31.89
C ASP A 827 -63.32 15.07 32.13
N ILE A 828 -64.19 15.63 32.99
CA ILE A 828 -64.14 17.05 33.37
C ILE A 828 -62.88 17.37 34.19
N LEU A 829 -62.49 16.47 35.11
CA LEU A 829 -61.29 16.64 35.94
C LEU A 829 -60.00 16.46 35.12
N GLU A 830 -60.00 15.58 34.12
CA GLU A 830 -58.85 15.40 33.19
C GLU A 830 -58.57 16.68 32.36
N LEU A 831 -59.50 17.63 32.26
CA LEU A 831 -59.23 18.93 31.64
C LEU A 831 -58.31 19.84 32.49
N GLU A 832 -58.06 19.49 33.76
CA GLU A 832 -57.05 20.17 34.58
C GLU A 832 -55.64 19.92 34.05
N ASP A 833 -55.36 18.72 33.53
CA ASP A 833 -54.08 18.38 32.87
C ASP A 833 -53.85 19.21 31.59
N ALA A 834 -54.94 19.70 30.97
CA ALA A 834 -54.91 20.62 29.84
C ALA A 834 -54.73 22.11 30.25
N GLY A 835 -54.59 22.39 31.56
CA GLY A 835 -54.33 23.73 32.09
C GLY A 835 -55.56 24.53 32.51
N LEU A 836 -56.77 23.94 32.54
CA LEU A 836 -57.96 24.63 33.03
C LEU A 836 -57.96 24.76 34.56
N MET A 837 -58.43 25.92 35.06
CA MET A 837 -58.44 26.20 36.48
C MET A 837 -59.45 25.31 37.21
N SER A 838 -59.00 24.66 38.29
CA SER A 838 -59.83 23.81 39.15
C SER A 838 -61.10 24.50 39.66
N VAL A 839 -61.09 25.82 39.86
CA VAL A 839 -62.28 26.60 40.27
C VAL A 839 -63.39 26.55 39.21
N ILE A 840 -63.02 26.61 37.92
CA ILE A 840 -63.97 26.56 36.79
C ILE A 840 -64.56 25.17 36.67
N LEU A 841 -63.72 24.13 36.79
CA LEU A 841 -64.14 22.73 36.70
C LEU A 841 -65.04 22.33 37.88
N ASN A 842 -64.67 22.72 39.11
CA ASN A 842 -65.48 22.46 40.31
C ASN A 842 -66.84 23.18 40.27
N PHE A 843 -66.89 24.39 39.71
CA PHE A 843 -68.16 25.10 39.50
C PHE A 843 -69.05 24.34 38.51
N ALA A 844 -68.49 23.88 37.39
CA ALA A 844 -69.23 23.10 36.40
C ALA A 844 -69.76 21.77 36.97
N LEU A 845 -68.96 21.06 37.78
CA LEU A 845 -69.37 19.83 38.47
C LEU A 845 -70.53 20.08 39.44
N ARG A 846 -70.47 21.18 40.21
CA ARG A 846 -71.54 21.57 41.14
C ARG A 846 -72.83 21.90 40.40
N GLU A 847 -72.76 22.64 39.30
CA GLU A 847 -73.93 22.99 38.48
C GLU A 847 -74.57 21.76 37.81
N LEU A 848 -73.78 20.72 37.52
CA LEU A 848 -74.25 19.48 36.88
C LEU A 848 -74.63 18.36 37.88
N GLU A 849 -74.49 18.59 39.19
CA GLU A 849 -74.74 17.60 40.25
C GLU A 849 -73.95 16.29 40.07
N LEU A 850 -72.65 16.42 39.75
CA LEU A 850 -71.73 15.31 39.41
C LEU A 850 -70.69 15.02 40.48
#